data_AF-A0A2W1JUU3-F1
#
_entry.id   AF-A0A2W1JUU3-F1
#
_cell.length_a   1.000
_cell.length_b   1.000
_cell.length_c   1.000
_cell.angle_alpha   90.00
_cell.angle_beta   90.00
_cell.angle_gamma   90.00
#
_symmetry.space_group_name_H-M   'P 1'
#
loop_
_entity.id
_entity.type
_entity.pdbx_description
1 polymer ?
#
loop_
_entity_poly.entity_id
_entity_poly.type
_entity_poly.pdbx_seq_one_letter_code
_entity_poly.pdbx_strand_id
1 'polypeptide(L)'
;MNHLPSFFCLGIPLITSFALTLPVSAQTSSPSLKLDKIIPGSSACPVVEDANPYDVIVFGDEVPGVMTALKVKRELRSRGQQSRVALITEGDINNGIGGHLVRGGLAYLDRNQVPKEKRSKYGVFGQPNRLYQEFLSLGRVKTIALDRFTVAQGFERTLNGQNIDVIGNVELQAAKSAGNLVCSLTASGKTYTATQFVDASQSGELAEASGVEMMQGLEALGFPDSTLSIGLVFELYGVNIEQLKATEAKLIERFTDPNDAEAQKWLAIACGPNEAKGHDLVQSLIEKGSDPKLLYTGTEDSADVRSLAFSIAMHGRLGREYDLKSSGFLFDRANIAVLPDRLSFNALLFYANAEQARHLSTSGAKPTVEMLEVATQIKALFERLGMTHVEVMDELYVRNAGQIANPLDELSATLMTAGGVPASEALGTFGYHLDDRGGIDGLDEQVQQSSLRSLNFRQLPVFNYGFRHTLPTERQNLAVLGPASGFGGLGTTAGRIVELNVGVGEGLAIAISKAISEKRSLHTIQNIEVREAMGYVPAIYGEQTGSFQAVFSLERKFRAIDYKKDYLNQAQTFMKKGNHTEATRVLSRAITLDPRDADAYYLRGNALKNLSLYDLARADYTDALRLNPALTEASVKRGYLNFFASNYNQAIKDFDQVLQRDAGRQDVQFGKALATSFRQSMLTGDTWYTEALPMLNKTIKKQPDLAVAYVIRGVAQDKLGNSERSLGDLETAIALYKTQGDQSSVDSTEGMIKALQD
;
A
#
# COMPACT_ATOMS: atom_id res chain seq x y z
N MET A 1 -24.67 22.54 -45.30
CA MET A 1 -24.33 21.19 -45.79
C MET A 1 -23.81 20.44 -44.56
N ASN A 2 -24.64 19.77 -43.76
CA ASN A 2 -25.61 18.71 -44.07
C ASN A 2 -24.87 17.43 -44.53
N HIS A 3 -25.08 16.23 -43.96
CA HIS A 3 -26.23 15.74 -43.20
C HIS A 3 -25.90 14.92 -41.91
N LEU A 4 -26.73 15.14 -40.89
CA LEU A 4 -27.26 14.15 -39.93
C LEU A 4 -28.64 13.66 -40.46
N PRO A 5 -29.32 12.59 -39.94
CA PRO A 5 -29.29 11.99 -38.59
C PRO A 5 -28.91 10.47 -38.62
N SER A 6 -29.41 9.46 -37.87
CA SER A 6 -30.60 9.31 -36.98
C SER A 6 -30.58 8.06 -36.04
N PHE A 7 -31.49 8.11 -35.06
CA PHE A 7 -32.25 7.06 -34.31
C PHE A 7 -32.31 5.63 -34.91
N PHE A 8 -32.61 4.55 -34.17
CA PHE A 8 -33.39 4.31 -32.92
C PHE A 8 -32.61 3.40 -31.92
N CYS A 9 -32.86 3.27 -30.60
CA CYS A 9 -34.04 3.46 -29.71
C CYS A 9 -34.98 2.22 -29.59
N LEU A 10 -35.57 2.02 -28.40
CA LEU A 10 -36.27 0.82 -27.84
C LEU A 10 -35.34 -0.20 -27.11
N GLY A 11 -35.66 -0.67 -25.89
CA GLY A 11 -36.79 -0.26 -25.02
C GLY A 11 -36.75 -0.80 -23.58
N ILE A 12 -37.21 0.03 -22.65
CA ILE A 12 -37.52 -0.26 -21.23
C ILE A 12 -38.73 -1.20 -21.15
N PRO A 13 -38.70 -2.31 -20.37
CA PRO A 13 -39.50 -2.39 -19.11
C PRO A 13 -38.89 -3.30 -18.00
N LEU A 14 -39.23 -3.24 -16.69
CA LEU A 14 -39.88 -2.23 -15.81
C LEU A 14 -39.70 -2.69 -14.32
N ILE A 15 -39.95 -1.78 -13.34
CA ILE A 15 -40.61 -1.97 -12.00
C ILE A 15 -40.45 -3.34 -11.28
N THR A 16 -40.01 -3.46 -10.02
CA THR A 16 -40.41 -2.83 -8.71
C THR A 16 -39.19 -2.79 -7.74
N SER A 17 -39.14 -2.08 -6.59
CA SER A 17 -39.97 -1.00 -6.00
C SER A 17 -39.21 -0.22 -4.91
N PHE A 18 -39.83 0.88 -4.47
CA PHE A 18 -39.68 1.54 -3.16
C PHE A 18 -39.67 0.56 -1.96
N ALA A 19 -39.20 0.89 -0.75
CA ALA A 19 -38.87 2.17 -0.09
C ALA A 19 -37.57 2.03 0.76
N LEU A 20 -36.67 3.02 0.86
CA LEU A 20 -36.77 4.21 1.75
C LEU A 20 -37.06 3.83 3.23
N THR A 21 -36.01 3.68 4.05
CA THR A 21 -35.46 4.66 5.04
C THR A 21 -36.22 4.66 6.39
N LEU A 22 -35.59 4.61 7.58
CA LEU A 22 -34.51 5.45 8.17
C LEU A 22 -34.93 6.93 8.37
N PRO A 23 -34.42 7.65 9.39
CA PRO A 23 -33.77 7.23 10.65
C PRO A 23 -34.26 8.10 11.88
N VAL A 24 -33.42 8.19 12.94
CA VAL A 24 -33.23 9.34 13.86
C VAL A 24 -34.45 9.76 14.74
N SER A 25 -34.40 9.71 16.07
CA SER A 25 -33.47 10.25 17.09
C SER A 25 -33.99 11.57 17.71
N ALA A 26 -33.64 11.81 18.98
CA ALA A 26 -34.28 12.78 19.86
C ALA A 26 -33.41 14.02 20.16
N GLN A 27 -33.98 14.95 20.93
CA GLN A 27 -33.38 16.24 21.26
C GLN A 27 -32.20 16.14 22.24
N THR A 28 -31.36 17.18 22.19
CA THR A 28 -30.24 17.48 23.09
C THR A 28 -30.64 17.63 24.57
N SER A 29 -29.98 16.92 25.48
CA SER A 29 -29.80 17.35 26.88
C SER A 29 -28.61 16.63 27.54
N SER A 30 -27.95 17.29 28.50
CA SER A 30 -26.71 16.78 29.12
C SER A 30 -26.99 15.97 30.39
N PRO A 31 -26.52 14.72 30.47
CA PRO A 31 -25.80 14.28 31.66
C PRO A 31 -24.53 13.47 31.32
N SER A 32 -23.69 13.23 32.33
CA SER A 32 -22.55 12.32 32.26
C SER A 32 -23.01 10.85 32.16
N LEU A 33 -23.36 10.41 30.95
CA LEU A 33 -23.73 9.02 30.65
C LEU A 33 -22.63 8.30 29.87
N LYS A 34 -22.22 7.18 30.47
CA LYS A 34 -21.26 6.15 30.06
C LYS A 34 -20.98 5.98 28.56
N LEU A 35 -19.74 5.57 28.27
CA LEU A 35 -19.48 4.61 27.18
C LEU A 35 -20.20 3.28 27.51
N ASP A 36 -21.46 3.13 27.10
CA ASP A 36 -22.15 1.83 27.09
C ASP A 36 -22.35 1.36 25.64
N LYS A 37 -21.29 0.69 25.15
CA LYS A 37 -21.32 -0.41 24.17
C LYS A 37 -21.71 -0.11 22.73
N ILE A 38 -20.67 -0.09 21.91
CA ILE A 38 -20.53 -0.96 20.72
C ILE A 38 -21.48 -2.18 20.84
N ILE A 39 -22.47 -2.30 19.96
CA ILE A 39 -23.33 -3.50 19.94
C ILE A 39 -22.45 -4.71 19.52
N PRO A 40 -22.47 -5.85 20.24
CA PRO A 40 -21.26 -6.67 20.35
C PRO A 40 -21.07 -7.64 19.17
N GLY A 41 -20.36 -7.19 18.14
CA GLY A 41 -19.57 -8.07 17.27
C GLY A 41 -18.16 -8.31 17.82
N SER A 42 -17.63 -7.36 18.59
CA SER A 42 -16.38 -7.51 19.34
C SER A 42 -16.66 -8.28 20.64
N SER A 43 -16.41 -9.58 20.64
CA SER A 43 -16.08 -10.27 21.89
C SER A 43 -14.80 -9.64 22.44
N ALA A 44 -14.83 -9.13 23.67
CA ALA A 44 -13.61 -8.74 24.35
C ALA A 44 -12.72 -9.99 24.50
N CYS A 45 -11.41 -9.83 24.29
CA CYS A 45 -10.49 -10.94 24.42
C CYS A 45 -10.65 -11.63 25.78
N PRO A 46 -10.84 -12.96 25.83
CA PRO A 46 -10.97 -13.67 27.09
C PRO A 46 -9.68 -13.53 27.90
N VAL A 47 -9.80 -13.47 29.22
CA VAL A 47 -8.64 -13.58 30.11
C VAL A 47 -8.00 -14.94 29.89
N VAL A 48 -6.68 -14.94 29.65
CA VAL A 48 -5.90 -16.17 29.51
C VAL A 48 -5.00 -16.28 30.73
N GLU A 49 -5.26 -17.28 31.56
CA GLU A 49 -4.43 -17.62 32.72
C GLU A 49 -3.03 -18.07 32.25
N ASP A 50 -2.01 -17.78 33.06
CA ASP A 50 -0.58 -18.04 32.79
C ASP A 50 -0.01 -17.47 31.47
N ALA A 51 -0.72 -16.56 30.80
CA ALA A 51 -0.21 -15.85 29.63
C ALA A 51 0.83 -14.76 30.00
N ASN A 52 1.80 -14.55 29.12
CA ASN A 52 2.79 -13.48 29.24
C ASN A 52 2.27 -12.20 28.55
N PRO A 53 1.97 -11.11 29.29
CA PRO A 53 1.33 -9.92 28.73
C PRO A 53 2.34 -8.89 28.21
N TYR A 54 2.03 -8.33 27.04
CA TYR A 54 2.74 -7.26 26.37
C TYR A 54 1.77 -6.16 25.92
N ASP A 55 2.28 -4.98 25.62
CA ASP A 55 1.51 -3.96 24.90
C ASP A 55 1.52 -4.27 23.40
N VAL A 56 2.71 -4.64 22.88
CA VAL A 56 2.93 -4.98 21.48
C VAL A 56 3.82 -6.23 21.37
N ILE A 57 3.41 -7.17 20.52
CA ILE A 57 4.28 -8.26 20.04
C ILE A 57 4.59 -8.00 18.57
N VAL A 58 5.88 -8.05 18.22
CA VAL A 58 6.32 -8.24 16.84
C VAL A 58 6.72 -9.70 16.68
N PHE A 59 6.14 -10.40 15.69
CA PHE A 59 6.46 -11.77 15.33
C PHE A 59 7.27 -11.79 14.02
N GLY A 60 8.32 -12.60 13.94
CA GLY A 60 9.32 -12.55 12.88
C GLY A 60 10.39 -11.47 13.14
N ASP A 61 11.66 -11.83 13.00
CA ASP A 61 12.82 -10.96 13.23
C ASP A 61 13.45 -10.40 11.95
N GLU A 62 12.69 -10.35 10.86
CA GLU A 62 13.12 -9.63 9.66
C GLU A 62 13.45 -8.17 9.97
N VAL A 63 14.39 -7.57 9.22
CA VAL A 63 14.84 -6.18 9.46
C VAL A 63 13.68 -5.18 9.63
N PRO A 64 12.59 -5.20 8.83
CA PRO A 64 11.40 -4.38 9.08
C PRO A 64 10.76 -4.60 10.44
N GLY A 65 10.65 -5.86 10.90
CA GLY A 65 10.10 -6.22 12.22
C GLY A 65 10.98 -5.72 13.37
N VAL A 66 12.29 -5.99 13.31
CA VAL A 66 13.27 -5.51 14.30
C VAL A 66 13.20 -3.98 14.44
N MET A 67 13.28 -3.26 13.32
CA MET A 67 13.23 -1.81 13.33
C MET A 67 11.87 -1.28 13.80
N THR A 68 10.76 -1.96 13.49
CA THR A 68 9.42 -1.64 14.00
C THR A 68 9.35 -1.80 15.52
N ALA A 69 9.87 -2.89 16.09
CA ALA A 69 9.93 -3.09 17.54
C ALA A 69 10.72 -1.96 18.24
N LEU A 70 11.88 -1.60 17.69
CA LEU A 70 12.72 -0.49 18.17
C LEU A 70 11.98 0.86 18.12
N LYS A 71 11.24 1.14 17.03
CA LYS A 71 10.44 2.37 16.87
C LYS A 71 9.22 2.40 17.80
N VAL A 72 8.44 1.31 17.88
CA VAL A 72 7.25 1.18 18.75
C VAL A 72 7.62 1.51 20.20
N LYS A 73 8.69 0.92 20.73
CA LYS A 73 9.16 1.13 22.11
C LYS A 73 9.46 2.62 22.38
N ARG A 74 10.00 3.33 21.39
CA ARG A 74 10.32 4.77 21.48
C ARG A 74 9.09 5.65 21.39
N GLU A 75 8.13 5.34 20.51
CA GLU A 75 6.91 6.14 20.35
C GLU A 75 5.92 5.95 21.51
N LEU A 76 5.89 4.78 22.15
CA LEU A 76 5.16 4.60 23.41
C LEU A 76 5.85 5.39 24.54
N ARG A 77 7.18 5.35 24.63
CA ARG A 77 7.96 6.12 25.61
C ARG A 77 7.84 7.64 25.41
N SER A 78 7.81 8.14 24.17
CA SER A 78 7.65 9.58 23.87
C SER A 78 6.28 10.11 24.30
N ARG A 79 5.24 9.26 24.24
CA ARG A 79 3.88 9.48 24.77
C ARG A 79 3.77 9.29 26.29
N GLY A 80 4.88 9.06 27.00
CA GLY A 80 4.89 8.81 28.45
C GLY A 80 4.39 7.43 28.87
N GLN A 81 4.14 6.51 27.93
CA GLN A 81 3.63 5.17 28.22
C GLN A 81 4.79 4.21 28.51
N GLN A 82 4.88 3.75 29.76
CA GLN A 82 5.65 2.56 30.09
C GLN A 82 5.02 1.36 29.38
N SER A 83 5.83 0.57 28.69
CA SER A 83 5.34 -0.49 27.80
C SER A 83 6.29 -1.68 27.72
N ARG A 84 5.72 -2.88 27.62
CA ARG A 84 6.41 -4.13 27.27
C ARG A 84 6.22 -4.39 25.77
N VAL A 85 7.34 -4.58 25.08
CA VAL A 85 7.38 -4.93 23.66
C VAL A 85 8.22 -6.19 23.55
N ALA A 86 7.73 -7.19 22.81
CA ALA A 86 8.49 -8.39 22.49
C ALA A 86 8.81 -8.46 20.99
N LEU A 87 9.94 -9.10 20.68
CA LEU A 87 10.28 -9.61 19.36
C LEU A 87 10.35 -11.14 19.45
N ILE A 88 9.38 -11.83 18.86
CA ILE A 88 9.26 -13.29 18.87
C ILE A 88 9.63 -13.80 17.48
N THR A 89 10.47 -14.82 17.35
CA THR A 89 10.84 -15.38 16.05
C THR A 89 11.11 -16.89 16.13
N GLU A 90 10.81 -17.57 15.03
CA GLU A 90 11.09 -18.99 14.86
C GLU A 90 12.58 -19.23 14.56
N GLY A 91 13.28 -18.21 14.06
CA GLY A 91 14.71 -18.26 13.77
C GLY A 91 15.60 -18.42 15.00
N ASP A 92 16.75 -19.04 14.79
CA ASP A 92 17.75 -19.22 15.86
C ASP A 92 18.57 -17.94 16.06
N ILE A 93 18.20 -17.18 17.09
CA ILE A 93 18.85 -15.93 17.49
C ILE A 93 20.34 -16.09 17.87
N ASN A 94 20.84 -17.31 18.12
CA ASN A 94 22.28 -17.54 18.32
C ASN A 94 23.09 -17.32 17.03
N ASN A 95 22.46 -17.46 15.86
CA ASN A 95 23.07 -17.15 14.56
C ASN A 95 22.86 -15.67 14.15
N GLY A 96 22.29 -14.86 15.04
CA GLY A 96 22.01 -13.45 14.83
C GLY A 96 20.52 -13.14 14.60
N ILE A 97 20.21 -11.85 14.75
CA ILE A 97 18.87 -11.27 14.58
C ILE A 97 18.87 -10.45 13.27
N GLY A 98 17.79 -10.52 12.49
CA GLY A 98 17.62 -9.75 11.25
C GLY A 98 17.18 -10.56 10.03
N GLY A 99 16.68 -11.79 10.22
CA GLY A 99 16.13 -12.62 9.13
C GLY A 99 17.07 -12.88 7.95
N HIS A 100 16.53 -12.92 6.73
CA HIS A 100 17.28 -13.29 5.52
C HIS A 100 18.45 -12.36 5.16
N LEU A 101 18.43 -11.08 5.58
CA LEU A 101 19.58 -10.18 5.40
C LEU A 101 20.77 -10.53 6.31
N VAL A 102 20.51 -11.12 7.48
CA VAL A 102 21.53 -11.37 8.51
C VAL A 102 21.88 -12.85 8.60
N ARG A 103 20.92 -13.73 8.94
CA ARG A 103 21.15 -15.18 8.99
C ARG A 103 21.23 -15.80 7.60
N GLY A 104 20.29 -15.44 6.72
CA GLY A 104 20.32 -15.82 5.30
C GLY A 104 21.42 -15.13 4.48
N GLY A 105 22.21 -14.24 5.12
CA GLY A 105 23.42 -13.65 4.56
C GLY A 105 23.25 -12.79 3.31
N LEU A 106 22.03 -12.34 2.97
CA LEU A 106 21.79 -11.45 1.83
C LEU A 106 22.42 -10.06 2.07
N ALA A 107 23.72 -9.98 1.80
CA ALA A 107 24.57 -8.81 2.07
C ALA A 107 24.38 -7.66 1.08
N TYR A 108 23.58 -7.84 0.02
CA TYR A 108 23.28 -6.80 -0.97
C TYR A 108 21.93 -6.16 -0.67
N LEU A 109 21.91 -4.86 -0.37
CA LEU A 109 20.67 -4.12 -0.15
C LEU A 109 20.13 -3.52 -1.45
N ASP A 110 19.03 -4.11 -1.96
CA ASP A 110 18.18 -3.43 -2.94
C ASP A 110 17.59 -2.15 -2.32
N ARG A 111 18.09 -1.00 -2.77
CA ARG A 111 17.63 0.32 -2.32
C ARG A 111 16.65 0.94 -3.29
N ASN A 112 15.89 1.90 -2.78
CA ASN A 112 14.94 2.72 -3.53
C ASN A 112 15.59 3.33 -4.78
N GLN A 113 15.01 3.11 -5.96
CA GLN A 113 15.58 3.56 -7.23
C GLN A 113 14.99 4.90 -7.66
N VAL A 114 15.84 5.85 -8.01
CA VAL A 114 15.41 7.15 -8.55
C VAL A 114 15.51 7.14 -10.09
N PRO A 115 14.45 7.55 -10.83
CA PRO A 115 14.50 7.73 -12.28
C PRO A 115 15.62 8.68 -12.69
N LYS A 116 16.25 8.43 -13.85
CA LYS A 116 17.51 9.09 -14.26
C LYS A 116 17.41 10.62 -14.25
N GLU A 117 16.30 11.15 -14.72
CA GLU A 117 15.93 12.56 -14.78
C GLU A 117 15.68 13.21 -13.41
N LYS A 118 15.40 12.42 -12.37
CA LYS A 118 15.19 12.87 -10.98
C LYS A 118 16.46 12.76 -10.11
N ARG A 119 17.50 12.04 -10.54
CA ARG A 119 18.74 11.80 -9.76
C ARG A 119 19.52 13.06 -9.41
N SER A 120 19.41 14.12 -10.20
CA SER A 120 20.03 15.43 -9.90
C SER A 120 19.44 16.12 -8.67
N LYS A 121 18.20 15.78 -8.28
CA LYS A 121 17.51 16.36 -7.12
C LYS A 121 17.54 15.47 -5.88
N TYR A 122 17.52 14.14 -6.05
CA TYR A 122 17.38 13.18 -4.95
C TYR A 122 18.56 12.19 -4.80
N GLY A 123 19.60 12.29 -5.64
CA GLY A 123 20.67 11.29 -5.69
C GLY A 123 20.26 10.00 -6.42
N VAL A 124 21.14 8.99 -6.40
CA VAL A 124 20.91 7.71 -7.09
C VAL A 124 19.80 6.89 -6.42
N PHE A 125 19.85 6.80 -5.08
CA PHE A 125 18.97 5.96 -4.26
C PHE A 125 17.92 6.72 -3.46
N GLY A 126 17.72 8.00 -3.76
CA GLY A 126 16.80 8.86 -3.00
C GLY A 126 17.31 9.21 -1.60
N GLN A 127 16.47 9.88 -0.82
CA GLN A 127 16.66 10.01 0.63
C GLN A 127 15.79 8.95 1.33
N PRO A 128 16.37 7.92 1.97
CA PRO A 128 15.60 6.94 2.72
C PRO A 128 14.90 7.56 3.92
N ASN A 129 13.87 6.88 4.44
CA ASN A 129 13.23 7.22 5.71
C ASN A 129 14.22 7.13 6.89
N ARG A 130 13.92 7.85 7.98
CA ARG A 130 14.82 8.00 9.14
C ARG A 130 15.08 6.67 9.85
N LEU A 131 14.10 5.78 9.91
CA LEU A 131 14.27 4.46 10.54
C LEU A 131 15.23 3.57 9.71
N TYR A 132 15.17 3.63 8.38
CA TYR A 132 16.12 2.94 7.51
C TYR A 132 17.53 3.56 7.55
N GLN A 133 17.64 4.89 7.71
CA GLN A 133 18.93 5.54 7.99
C GLN A 133 19.56 5.03 9.30
N GLU A 134 18.76 4.77 10.33
CA GLU A 134 19.23 4.16 11.57
C GLU A 134 19.71 2.71 11.35
N PHE A 135 18.96 1.89 10.61
CA PHE A 135 19.37 0.54 10.22
C PHE A 135 20.73 0.53 9.48
N LEU A 136 20.89 1.39 8.46
CA LEU A 136 22.16 1.53 7.73
C LEU A 136 23.32 1.94 8.68
N SER A 137 23.04 2.82 9.64
CA SER A 137 24.01 3.26 10.66
C SER A 137 24.40 2.14 11.63
N LEU A 138 23.44 1.34 12.09
CA LEU A 138 23.68 0.16 12.95
C LEU A 138 24.53 -0.89 12.22
N GLY A 139 24.23 -1.16 10.95
CA GLY A 139 25.01 -2.05 10.09
C GLY A 139 26.31 -1.47 9.54
N ARG A 140 26.58 -0.18 9.74
CA ARG A 140 27.69 0.59 9.13
C ARG A 140 27.73 0.50 7.59
N VAL A 141 26.57 0.31 6.96
CA VAL A 141 26.45 0.24 5.49
C VAL A 141 26.88 1.58 4.89
N LYS A 142 27.81 1.55 3.93
CA LYS A 142 28.24 2.76 3.22
C LYS A 142 27.25 3.16 2.13
N THR A 143 27.08 2.29 1.13
CA THR A 143 26.18 2.52 0.00
C THR A 143 25.10 1.44 -0.07
N ILE A 144 25.47 0.18 -0.30
CA ILE A 144 24.54 -0.98 -0.31
C ILE A 144 25.10 -2.30 0.27
N ALA A 145 26.38 -2.42 0.60
CA ALA A 145 26.91 -3.66 1.21
C ALA A 145 26.65 -3.73 2.72
N LEU A 146 26.12 -4.88 3.15
CA LEU A 146 25.74 -5.18 4.52
C LEU A 146 26.60 -6.33 5.08
N ASP A 147 27.28 -6.09 6.20
CA ASP A 147 27.97 -7.13 6.94
C ASP A 147 27.05 -7.69 8.04
N ARG A 148 26.63 -8.96 7.88
CA ARG A 148 25.70 -9.64 8.81
C ARG A 148 26.16 -9.58 10.28
N PHE A 149 27.46 -9.77 10.54
CA PHE A 149 28.01 -9.76 11.90
C PHE A 149 27.92 -8.37 12.55
N THR A 150 28.21 -7.31 11.79
CA THR A 150 28.05 -5.93 12.27
C THR A 150 26.58 -5.59 12.55
N VAL A 151 25.63 -6.02 11.71
CA VAL A 151 24.19 -5.79 11.92
C VAL A 151 23.66 -6.54 13.13
N ALA A 152 23.95 -7.85 13.28
CA ALA A 152 23.49 -8.66 14.40
C ALA A 152 23.87 -8.03 15.75
N GLN A 153 25.15 -7.70 15.92
CA GLN A 153 25.66 -7.00 17.11
C GLN A 153 25.01 -5.61 17.27
N GLY A 154 24.69 -4.92 16.17
CA GLY A 154 23.94 -3.67 16.18
C GLY A 154 22.52 -3.82 16.77
N PHE A 155 21.77 -4.83 16.31
CA PHE A 155 20.42 -5.12 16.78
C PHE A 155 20.40 -5.62 18.22
N GLU A 156 21.21 -6.62 18.57
CA GLU A 156 21.30 -7.16 19.94
C GLU A 156 21.50 -6.04 20.98
N ARG A 157 22.49 -5.16 20.78
CA ARG A 157 22.76 -4.04 21.68
C ARG A 157 21.61 -3.04 21.76
N THR A 158 20.89 -2.81 20.66
CA THR A 158 19.83 -1.78 20.57
C THR A 158 18.46 -2.28 21.03
N LEU A 159 18.20 -3.60 20.93
CA LEU A 159 17.05 -4.28 21.53
C LEU A 159 17.23 -4.40 23.05
N ASN A 160 18.37 -4.95 23.50
CA ASN A 160 18.71 -5.09 24.92
C ASN A 160 18.77 -3.72 25.61
N GLY A 161 19.43 -2.72 25.00
CA GLY A 161 19.52 -1.36 25.51
C GLY A 161 18.19 -0.59 25.59
N GLN A 162 17.09 -1.17 25.11
CA GLN A 162 15.73 -0.61 25.20
C GLN A 162 14.75 -1.50 25.98
N ASN A 163 15.21 -2.61 26.58
CA ASN A 163 14.36 -3.59 27.27
C ASN A 163 13.19 -4.04 26.39
N ILE A 164 13.53 -4.58 25.21
CA ILE A 164 12.62 -5.32 24.32
C ILE A 164 12.92 -6.80 24.52
N ASP A 165 11.91 -7.59 24.86
CA ASP A 165 12.08 -9.00 25.19
C ASP A 165 12.21 -9.82 23.88
N VAL A 166 13.39 -10.38 23.61
CA VAL A 166 13.66 -11.18 22.40
C VAL A 166 13.49 -12.67 22.69
N ILE A 167 12.68 -13.36 21.89
CA ILE A 167 12.32 -14.77 22.07
C ILE A 167 12.49 -15.52 20.74
N GLY A 168 13.65 -16.16 20.55
CA GLY A 168 13.97 -16.98 19.37
C GLY A 168 13.65 -18.46 19.54
N ASN A 169 13.88 -19.24 18.47
CA ASN A 169 13.66 -20.70 18.43
C ASN A 169 12.26 -21.13 18.90
N VAL A 170 11.21 -20.43 18.46
CA VAL A 170 9.82 -20.82 18.75
C VAL A 170 9.15 -21.54 17.58
N GLU A 171 8.23 -22.45 17.90
CA GLU A 171 7.26 -23.01 16.94
C GLU A 171 5.92 -22.32 17.20
N LEU A 172 5.35 -21.64 16.19
CA LEU A 172 4.01 -21.04 16.29
C LEU A 172 2.92 -22.12 16.14
N GLN A 173 2.10 -22.28 17.19
CA GLN A 173 1.16 -23.41 17.28
C GLN A 173 -0.30 -23.03 17.03
N ALA A 174 -0.74 -21.85 17.50
CA ALA A 174 -2.07 -21.30 17.22
C ALA A 174 -2.16 -19.84 17.69
N ALA A 175 -2.93 -19.00 16.99
CA ALA A 175 -3.44 -17.76 17.56
C ALA A 175 -4.94 -17.87 17.87
N LYS A 176 -5.37 -17.26 18.98
CA LYS A 176 -6.78 -17.18 19.40
C LYS A 176 -7.30 -15.79 19.11
N SER A 177 -8.43 -15.72 18.41
CA SER A 177 -9.07 -14.47 17.99
C SER A 177 -10.48 -14.35 18.58
N ALA A 178 -10.88 -13.15 18.98
CA ALA A 178 -12.21 -12.82 19.48
C ALA A 178 -12.90 -11.87 18.50
N GLY A 179 -13.74 -12.43 17.63
CA GLY A 179 -14.33 -11.70 16.51
C GLY A 179 -13.25 -11.24 15.53
N ASN A 180 -12.95 -9.94 15.55
CA ASN A 180 -11.95 -9.29 14.71
C ASN A 180 -10.69 -8.83 15.48
N LEU A 181 -10.48 -9.30 16.71
CA LEU A 181 -9.27 -9.03 17.50
C LEU A 181 -8.42 -10.30 17.62
N VAL A 182 -7.12 -10.20 17.40
CA VAL A 182 -6.14 -11.21 17.87
C VAL A 182 -5.97 -11.00 19.37
N CYS A 183 -6.03 -12.07 20.15
CA CYS A 183 -6.02 -12.01 21.62
C CYS A 183 -4.76 -12.62 22.23
N SER A 184 -4.34 -13.78 21.72
CA SER A 184 -3.13 -14.47 22.17
C SER A 184 -2.54 -15.32 21.06
N LEU A 185 -1.21 -15.47 21.04
CA LEU A 185 -0.54 -16.54 20.31
C LEU A 185 0.08 -17.55 21.28
N THR A 186 0.04 -18.83 20.91
CA THR A 186 0.77 -19.91 21.59
C THR A 186 1.98 -20.25 20.75
N ALA A 187 3.17 -20.16 21.35
CA ALA A 187 4.42 -20.56 20.70
C ALA A 187 5.32 -21.33 21.67
N SER A 188 5.83 -22.49 21.23
CA SER A 188 6.57 -23.46 22.04
C SER A 188 5.92 -23.75 23.41
N GLY A 189 4.61 -24.01 23.41
CA GLY A 189 3.83 -24.31 24.62
C GLY A 189 3.61 -23.14 25.60
N LYS A 190 4.12 -21.94 25.31
CA LYS A 190 3.87 -20.72 26.11
C LYS A 190 2.82 -19.86 25.41
N THR A 191 1.93 -19.25 26.20
CA THR A 191 0.95 -18.30 25.67
C THR A 191 1.40 -16.85 25.90
N TYR A 192 1.20 -16.01 24.90
CA TYR A 192 1.55 -14.59 24.89
C TYR A 192 0.34 -13.76 24.48
N THR A 193 0.07 -12.66 25.18
CA THR A 193 -1.04 -11.73 24.91
C THR A 193 -0.52 -10.34 24.62
N ALA A 194 -1.16 -9.60 23.70
CA ALA A 194 -0.81 -8.23 23.38
C ALA A 194 -2.03 -7.36 23.06
N THR A 195 -1.88 -6.04 23.16
CA THR A 195 -2.91 -5.09 22.71
C THR A 195 -2.86 -4.92 21.19
N GLN A 196 -1.66 -4.86 20.61
CA GLN A 196 -1.42 -4.82 19.17
C GLN A 196 -0.40 -5.90 18.77
N PHE A 197 -0.58 -6.48 17.59
CA PHE A 197 0.31 -7.46 17.00
C PHE A 197 0.87 -6.90 15.69
N VAL A 198 2.17 -7.11 15.46
CA VAL A 198 2.79 -6.95 14.15
C VAL A 198 3.32 -8.31 13.74
N ASP A 199 2.83 -8.83 12.64
CA ASP A 199 3.51 -9.86 11.90
C ASP A 199 4.56 -9.21 10.99
N ALA A 200 5.78 -9.71 11.05
CA ALA A 200 6.93 -9.39 10.22
C ALA A 200 7.69 -10.66 9.81
N SER A 201 7.03 -11.82 9.88
CA SER A 201 7.50 -13.09 9.30
C SER A 201 7.27 -13.09 7.78
N GLN A 202 7.96 -13.96 7.04
CA GLN A 202 8.07 -13.79 5.58
C GLN A 202 6.77 -14.07 4.83
N SER A 203 6.02 -15.11 5.20
CA SER A 203 4.74 -15.49 4.58
C SER A 203 3.50 -14.99 5.33
N GLY A 204 3.67 -14.27 6.44
CA GLY A 204 2.57 -13.82 7.29
C GLY A 204 2.07 -14.94 8.20
N GLU A 205 2.99 -15.70 8.78
CA GLU A 205 2.73 -16.89 9.58
C GLU A 205 1.83 -16.62 10.81
N LEU A 206 1.91 -15.44 11.45
CA LEU A 206 0.98 -15.03 12.51
C LEU A 206 -0.37 -14.56 11.95
N ALA A 207 -0.39 -13.94 10.77
CA ALA A 207 -1.62 -13.56 10.09
C ALA A 207 -2.47 -14.79 9.75
N GLU A 208 -1.87 -15.79 9.10
CA GLU A 208 -2.49 -17.07 8.78
C GLU A 208 -2.95 -17.80 10.05
N ALA A 209 -2.08 -17.95 11.05
CA ALA A 209 -2.42 -18.57 12.34
C ALA A 209 -3.53 -17.83 13.11
N SER A 210 -3.77 -16.55 12.83
CA SER A 210 -4.88 -15.78 13.41
C SER A 210 -6.19 -15.87 12.62
N GLY A 211 -6.16 -16.45 11.40
CA GLY A 211 -7.27 -16.58 10.47
C GLY A 211 -7.51 -15.37 9.57
N VAL A 212 -6.45 -14.70 9.12
CA VAL A 212 -6.48 -13.80 7.93
C VAL A 212 -6.51 -14.67 6.67
N GLU A 213 -7.21 -14.22 5.61
CA GLU A 213 -7.22 -14.94 4.33
C GLU A 213 -5.91 -14.69 3.57
N MET A 214 -5.28 -15.75 3.07
CA MET A 214 -3.96 -15.71 2.43
C MET A 214 -4.05 -16.21 0.97
N MET A 215 -3.53 -15.44 0.02
CA MET A 215 -3.43 -15.86 -1.39
C MET A 215 -2.31 -16.88 -1.58
N GLN A 216 -2.50 -17.83 -2.49
CA GLN A 216 -1.46 -18.79 -2.87
C GLN A 216 -0.60 -18.26 -4.03
N GLY A 217 0.72 -18.26 -3.86
CA GLY A 217 1.69 -18.01 -4.94
C GLY A 217 1.47 -16.69 -5.68
N LEU A 218 0.93 -16.77 -6.90
CA LEU A 218 0.56 -15.63 -7.76
C LEU A 218 -0.89 -15.74 -8.26
N GLU A 219 -1.77 -16.31 -7.42
CA GLU A 219 -3.24 -16.35 -7.55
C GLU A 219 -3.83 -14.97 -7.90
N ALA A 220 -3.25 -13.91 -7.35
CA ALA A 220 -3.59 -12.52 -7.63
C ALA A 220 -3.56 -12.16 -9.13
N LEU A 221 -2.83 -12.92 -9.96
CA LEU A 221 -2.72 -12.82 -11.42
C LEU A 221 -3.34 -14.00 -12.18
N GLY A 222 -4.02 -14.92 -11.49
CA GLY A 222 -4.54 -16.17 -12.05
C GLY A 222 -3.55 -17.34 -12.09
N PHE A 223 -2.41 -17.24 -11.38
CA PHE A 223 -1.37 -18.27 -11.36
C PHE A 223 -1.12 -18.79 -9.91
N PRO A 224 -2.09 -19.44 -9.26
CA PRO A 224 -1.99 -19.82 -7.85
C PRO A 224 -0.77 -20.68 -7.54
N ASP A 225 -0.46 -21.68 -8.37
CA ASP A 225 0.64 -22.60 -8.11
C ASP A 225 2.03 -22.04 -8.48
N SER A 226 2.08 -20.86 -9.13
CA SER A 226 3.32 -20.18 -9.50
C SER A 226 3.85 -19.30 -8.36
N THR A 227 5.16 -19.16 -8.29
CA THR A 227 5.83 -18.28 -7.35
C THR A 227 7.12 -17.73 -7.96
N LEU A 228 7.87 -16.89 -7.24
CA LEU A 228 9.21 -16.48 -7.65
C LEU A 228 10.26 -17.46 -7.12
N SER A 229 11.31 -17.65 -7.90
CA SER A 229 12.44 -18.54 -7.57
C SER A 229 13.04 -18.27 -6.18
N ILE A 230 13.50 -19.32 -5.51
CA ILE A 230 14.06 -19.21 -4.15
C ILE A 230 15.58 -18.99 -4.26
N GLY A 231 16.09 -17.97 -3.59
CA GLY A 231 17.52 -17.66 -3.56
C GLY A 231 18.28 -18.44 -2.49
N LEU A 232 19.48 -18.89 -2.83
CA LEU A 232 20.51 -19.33 -1.87
C LEU A 232 21.74 -18.45 -2.04
N VAL A 233 22.26 -17.94 -0.92
CA VAL A 233 23.40 -17.01 -0.89
C VAL A 233 24.68 -17.76 -0.57
N PHE A 234 25.80 -17.30 -1.13
CA PHE A 234 27.14 -17.79 -0.79
C PHE A 234 28.16 -16.65 -0.74
N GLU A 235 29.20 -16.82 0.07
CA GLU A 235 30.31 -15.87 0.24
C GLU A 235 31.63 -16.49 -0.24
N LEU A 236 32.39 -15.76 -1.08
CA LEU A 236 33.72 -16.13 -1.56
C LEU A 236 34.79 -15.34 -0.80
N TYR A 237 35.71 -16.05 -0.15
CA TYR A 237 36.80 -15.47 0.63
C TYR A 237 38.14 -15.56 -0.12
N GLY A 238 39.05 -14.63 0.16
CA GLY A 238 40.39 -14.58 -0.44
C GLY A 238 40.42 -14.09 -1.89
N VAL A 239 39.31 -13.49 -2.36
CA VAL A 239 39.16 -12.93 -3.70
C VAL A 239 38.64 -11.49 -3.64
N ASN A 240 39.09 -10.64 -4.56
CA ASN A 240 38.56 -9.30 -4.78
C ASN A 240 37.86 -9.17 -6.15
N ILE A 241 37.12 -8.07 -6.34
CA ILE A 241 36.28 -7.89 -7.52
C ILE A 241 37.05 -7.86 -8.85
N GLU A 242 38.29 -7.36 -8.86
CA GLU A 242 39.13 -7.34 -10.07
C GLU A 242 39.67 -8.74 -10.43
N GLN A 243 39.97 -9.58 -9.44
CA GLN A 243 40.31 -11.00 -9.65
C GLN A 243 39.12 -11.80 -10.19
N LEU A 244 37.90 -11.53 -9.68
CA LEU A 244 36.67 -12.13 -10.20
C LEU A 244 36.41 -11.70 -11.65
N LYS A 245 36.56 -10.40 -11.94
CA LYS A 245 36.42 -9.81 -13.28
C LYS A 245 37.44 -10.33 -14.28
N ALA A 246 38.69 -10.55 -13.85
CA ALA A 246 39.72 -11.20 -14.66
C ALA A 246 39.41 -12.69 -14.91
N THR A 247 38.70 -13.35 -13.99
CA THR A 247 38.18 -14.72 -14.19
C THR A 247 37.02 -14.74 -15.19
N GLU A 248 36.09 -13.79 -15.10
CA GLU A 248 34.99 -13.64 -16.06
C GLU A 248 35.50 -13.37 -17.48
N ALA A 249 36.49 -12.47 -17.63
CA ALA A 249 37.09 -12.15 -18.93
C ALA A 249 37.67 -13.40 -19.63
N LYS A 250 38.39 -14.24 -18.88
CA LYS A 250 38.92 -15.52 -19.39
C LYS A 250 37.81 -16.51 -19.75
N LEU A 251 36.70 -16.53 -19.02
CA LEU A 251 35.55 -17.37 -19.39
C LEU A 251 34.90 -16.88 -20.69
N ILE A 252 34.73 -15.56 -20.87
CA ILE A 252 34.22 -14.97 -22.13
C ILE A 252 35.14 -15.32 -23.30
N GLU A 253 36.46 -15.10 -23.16
CA GLU A 253 37.48 -15.45 -24.17
C GLU A 253 37.34 -16.91 -24.60
N ARG A 254 37.31 -17.85 -23.65
CA ARG A 254 37.12 -19.29 -23.89
C ARG A 254 35.81 -19.64 -24.59
N PHE A 255 34.69 -18.98 -24.27
CA PHE A 255 33.42 -19.23 -24.97
C PHE A 255 33.37 -18.62 -26.38
N THR A 256 34.15 -17.57 -26.64
CA THR A 256 34.26 -16.97 -27.98
C THR A 256 35.27 -17.66 -28.90
N ASP A 257 36.17 -18.49 -28.38
CA ASP A 257 37.06 -19.33 -29.20
C ASP A 257 36.35 -20.63 -29.63
N PRO A 258 36.05 -20.83 -30.93
CA PRO A 258 35.45 -22.08 -31.41
C PRO A 258 36.40 -23.29 -31.32
N ASN A 259 37.69 -23.08 -31.05
CA ASN A 259 38.69 -24.15 -30.91
C ASN A 259 38.77 -24.71 -29.48
N ASP A 260 38.21 -24.02 -28.48
CA ASP A 260 38.16 -24.51 -27.10
C ASP A 260 37.07 -25.58 -26.93
N ALA A 261 37.41 -26.81 -27.28
CA ALA A 261 36.50 -27.95 -27.24
C ALA A 261 35.90 -28.25 -25.84
N GLU A 262 36.50 -27.76 -24.75
CA GLU A 262 35.93 -27.88 -23.41
C GLU A 262 34.88 -26.79 -23.16
N ALA A 263 35.18 -25.53 -23.50
CA ALA A 263 34.23 -24.42 -23.36
C ALA A 263 33.04 -24.55 -24.31
N GLN A 264 33.27 -24.95 -25.56
CA GLN A 264 32.19 -25.23 -26.52
C GLN A 264 31.31 -26.42 -26.06
N LYS A 265 31.87 -27.41 -25.36
CA LYS A 265 31.08 -28.48 -24.73
C LYS A 265 30.21 -27.96 -23.57
N TRP A 266 30.76 -27.10 -22.71
CA TRP A 266 29.97 -26.49 -21.63
C TRP A 266 28.86 -25.59 -22.16
N LEU A 267 29.13 -24.82 -23.23
CA LEU A 267 28.13 -24.03 -23.94
C LEU A 267 27.02 -24.94 -24.46
N ALA A 268 27.35 -25.99 -25.24
CA ALA A 268 26.35 -26.91 -25.78
C ALA A 268 25.47 -27.58 -24.71
N ILE A 269 26.03 -27.91 -23.54
CA ILE A 269 25.27 -28.42 -22.40
C ILE A 269 24.31 -27.34 -21.85
N ALA A 270 24.80 -26.11 -21.65
CA ALA A 270 24.00 -24.99 -21.15
C ALA A 270 22.89 -24.55 -22.13
N CYS A 271 23.07 -24.74 -23.45
CA CYS A 271 22.06 -24.48 -24.47
C CYS A 271 20.87 -25.43 -24.41
N GLY A 272 21.05 -26.64 -23.89
CA GLY A 272 20.06 -27.71 -24.02
C GLY A 272 19.76 -28.05 -25.49
N PRO A 273 18.53 -28.48 -25.83
CA PRO A 273 18.16 -28.89 -27.19
C PRO A 273 17.87 -27.71 -28.15
N ASN A 274 18.06 -26.45 -27.72
CA ASN A 274 17.69 -25.27 -28.50
C ASN A 274 18.94 -24.58 -29.09
N GLU A 275 19.21 -24.79 -30.38
CA GLU A 275 20.37 -24.19 -31.06
C GLU A 275 20.34 -22.65 -31.07
N ALA A 276 19.16 -22.03 -31.17
CA ALA A 276 19.01 -20.57 -31.17
C ALA A 276 19.41 -19.96 -29.81
N LYS A 277 19.11 -20.66 -28.70
CA LYS A 277 19.54 -20.28 -27.34
C LYS A 277 21.06 -20.19 -27.24
N GLY A 278 21.82 -21.00 -28.00
CA GLY A 278 23.28 -20.92 -28.05
C GLY A 278 23.82 -19.64 -28.68
N HIS A 279 23.21 -19.19 -29.78
CA HIS A 279 23.56 -17.90 -30.39
C HIS A 279 23.30 -16.75 -29.41
N ASP A 280 22.13 -16.73 -28.78
CA ASP A 280 21.74 -15.69 -27.83
C ASP A 280 22.62 -15.69 -26.56
N LEU A 281 23.01 -16.87 -26.06
CA LEU A 281 23.96 -17.02 -24.95
C LEU A 281 25.32 -16.41 -25.28
N VAL A 282 25.92 -16.74 -26.44
CA VAL A 282 27.21 -16.17 -26.86
C VAL A 282 27.09 -14.66 -27.11
N GLN A 283 26.03 -14.21 -27.80
CA GLN A 283 25.80 -12.79 -28.04
C GLN A 283 25.61 -12.01 -26.73
N SER A 284 25.11 -12.64 -25.66
CA SER A 284 24.95 -12.01 -24.34
C SER A 284 26.27 -11.65 -23.64
N LEU A 285 27.40 -12.23 -24.06
CA LEU A 285 28.73 -12.07 -23.44
C LEU A 285 29.48 -10.82 -23.92
N ILE A 286 29.01 -10.18 -24.99
CA ILE A 286 29.75 -9.15 -25.75
C ILE A 286 28.93 -7.86 -25.86
N GLU A 287 29.61 -6.71 -25.84
CA GLU A 287 29.02 -5.38 -26.01
C GLU A 287 28.95 -4.93 -27.48
N LYS A 288 28.30 -3.79 -27.72
CA LYS A 288 28.25 -3.14 -29.04
C LYS A 288 29.62 -2.58 -29.42
N GLY A 289 30.45 -3.41 -30.06
CA GLY A 289 31.82 -3.07 -30.44
C GLY A 289 32.81 -4.22 -30.35
N SER A 290 32.36 -5.41 -29.92
CA SER A 290 33.18 -6.61 -29.66
C SER A 290 33.93 -6.62 -28.32
N ASP A 291 33.75 -5.62 -27.46
CA ASP A 291 34.29 -5.62 -26.10
C ASP A 291 33.58 -6.66 -25.19
N PRO A 292 34.30 -7.35 -24.28
CA PRO A 292 33.71 -8.30 -23.35
C PRO A 292 32.84 -7.58 -22.29
N LYS A 293 31.62 -8.08 -22.09
CA LYS A 293 30.58 -7.46 -21.26
C LYS A 293 30.73 -7.82 -19.78
N LEU A 294 31.82 -7.34 -19.19
CA LEU A 294 32.25 -7.68 -17.83
C LEU A 294 31.36 -7.09 -16.72
N LEU A 295 31.54 -7.68 -15.53
CA LEU A 295 31.21 -7.19 -14.19
C LEU A 295 31.36 -5.67 -14.07
N TYR A 296 30.28 -5.04 -13.60
CA TYR A 296 30.18 -3.59 -13.45
C TYR A 296 30.08 -3.20 -11.98
N THR A 297 31.05 -2.44 -11.50
CA THR A 297 31.05 -1.86 -10.15
C THR A 297 30.19 -0.59 -10.14
N GLY A 298 28.93 -0.74 -9.73
CA GLY A 298 27.95 0.35 -9.69
C GLY A 298 28.12 1.31 -8.51
N THR A 299 28.77 0.86 -7.43
CA THR A 299 29.08 1.64 -6.21
C THR A 299 30.52 1.36 -5.76
N GLU A 300 30.95 1.96 -4.63
CA GLU A 300 32.22 1.58 -3.98
C GLU A 300 32.20 0.20 -3.29
N ASP A 301 31.01 -0.39 -3.12
CA ASP A 301 30.75 -1.57 -2.29
C ASP A 301 29.90 -2.65 -3.01
N SER A 302 29.70 -2.55 -4.33
CA SER A 302 28.92 -3.52 -5.10
C SER A 302 29.43 -3.78 -6.52
N ALA A 303 28.98 -4.90 -7.09
CA ALA A 303 29.10 -5.17 -8.52
C ALA A 303 27.93 -6.01 -9.06
N ASP A 304 27.59 -5.80 -10.34
CA ASP A 304 26.56 -6.54 -11.07
C ASP A 304 27.21 -7.46 -12.11
N VAL A 305 26.87 -8.77 -12.09
CA VAL A 305 27.28 -9.70 -13.17
C VAL A 305 26.50 -9.37 -14.44
N ARG A 306 27.20 -9.03 -15.53
CA ARG A 306 26.54 -8.57 -16.78
C ARG A 306 26.59 -9.58 -17.91
N SER A 307 27.61 -10.44 -17.97
CA SER A 307 27.66 -11.57 -18.89
C SER A 307 26.81 -12.74 -18.39
N LEU A 308 26.74 -13.83 -19.17
CA LEU A 308 26.30 -15.15 -18.70
C LEU A 308 27.47 -16.14 -18.60
N ALA A 309 28.72 -15.66 -18.60
CA ALA A 309 29.91 -16.51 -18.66
C ALA A 309 30.02 -17.43 -17.45
N PHE A 310 29.79 -16.93 -16.23
CA PHE A 310 29.70 -17.78 -15.04
C PHE A 310 28.53 -18.77 -15.11
N SER A 311 27.36 -18.32 -15.57
CA SER A 311 26.17 -19.16 -15.71
C SER A 311 26.40 -20.36 -16.61
N ILE A 312 26.94 -20.13 -17.82
CA ILE A 312 27.31 -21.17 -18.80
C ILE A 312 28.41 -22.08 -18.22
N ALA A 313 29.44 -21.50 -17.59
CA ALA A 313 30.57 -22.21 -17.02
C ALA A 313 30.22 -23.10 -15.81
N MET A 314 29.17 -22.76 -15.07
CA MET A 314 28.63 -23.57 -13.97
C MET A 314 27.73 -24.68 -14.52
N HIS A 315 26.65 -24.33 -15.23
CA HIS A 315 25.69 -25.28 -15.80
C HIS A 315 26.35 -26.34 -16.69
N GLY A 316 27.22 -25.90 -17.61
CA GLY A 316 27.95 -26.80 -18.50
C GLY A 316 28.91 -27.76 -17.79
N ARG A 317 29.46 -27.37 -16.62
CA ARG A 317 30.28 -28.27 -15.78
C ARG A 317 29.44 -29.22 -14.92
N LEU A 318 28.25 -28.78 -14.50
CA LEU A 318 27.30 -29.56 -13.70
C LEU A 318 26.46 -30.54 -14.55
N GLY A 319 26.62 -30.52 -15.88
CA GLY A 319 25.89 -31.39 -16.80
C GLY A 319 24.41 -30.99 -16.96
N ARG A 320 24.08 -29.72 -16.70
CA ARG A 320 22.70 -29.20 -16.65
C ARG A 320 22.50 -28.08 -17.68
N GLU A 321 21.28 -27.96 -18.20
CA GLU A 321 20.89 -26.86 -19.08
C GLU A 321 20.78 -25.55 -18.28
N TYR A 322 21.18 -24.41 -18.87
CA TYR A 322 20.89 -23.08 -18.34
C TYR A 322 19.40 -22.76 -18.51
N ASP A 323 18.58 -23.41 -17.69
CA ASP A 323 17.14 -23.24 -17.59
C ASP A 323 16.69 -23.66 -16.18
N LEU A 324 15.88 -22.83 -15.53
CA LEU A 324 15.47 -23.06 -14.15
C LEU A 324 14.51 -24.25 -14.01
N LYS A 325 13.66 -24.49 -15.02
CA LYS A 325 12.60 -25.49 -14.99
C LYS A 325 13.10 -26.86 -15.43
N SER A 326 13.99 -26.94 -16.43
CA SER A 326 14.54 -28.23 -16.86
C SER A 326 15.66 -28.75 -15.95
N SER A 327 16.38 -27.87 -15.23
CA SER A 327 17.51 -28.25 -14.37
C SER A 327 17.28 -28.12 -12.86
N GLY A 328 16.14 -27.53 -12.44
CA GLY A 328 15.76 -27.27 -11.05
C GLY A 328 16.46 -26.06 -10.40
N PHE A 329 17.47 -25.47 -11.05
CA PHE A 329 18.22 -24.32 -10.52
C PHE A 329 18.68 -23.37 -11.64
N LEU A 330 19.08 -22.15 -11.27
CA LEU A 330 19.67 -21.19 -12.20
C LEU A 330 20.77 -20.40 -11.49
N PHE A 331 22.01 -20.51 -11.97
CA PHE A 331 23.05 -19.54 -11.65
C PHE A 331 22.78 -18.26 -12.45
N ASP A 332 22.00 -17.35 -11.89
CA ASP A 332 21.63 -16.06 -12.51
C ASP A 332 22.78 -15.05 -12.42
N ARG A 333 22.59 -13.90 -13.08
CA ARG A 333 23.40 -12.70 -12.92
C ARG A 333 23.27 -12.14 -11.51
N ALA A 334 24.25 -12.48 -10.69
CA ALA A 334 24.34 -12.03 -9.31
C ALA A 334 24.42 -10.51 -9.20
N ASN A 335 23.66 -9.97 -8.24
CA ASN A 335 24.09 -8.78 -7.51
C ASN A 335 25.14 -9.24 -6.50
N ILE A 336 26.28 -8.54 -6.40
CA ILE A 336 27.40 -8.88 -5.52
C ILE A 336 27.61 -7.75 -4.51
N ALA A 337 27.65 -8.07 -3.22
CA ALA A 337 28.13 -7.18 -2.18
C ALA A 337 29.65 -7.36 -1.99
N VAL A 338 30.39 -6.26 -2.02
CA VAL A 338 31.86 -6.23 -1.86
C VAL A 338 32.18 -5.84 -0.42
N LEU A 339 32.51 -6.85 0.39
CA LEU A 339 32.88 -6.69 1.80
C LEU A 339 34.42 -6.66 1.95
N PRO A 340 34.97 -6.23 3.11
CA PRO A 340 36.42 -6.03 3.26
C PRO A 340 37.29 -7.28 3.10
N ASP A 341 36.71 -8.46 3.31
CA ASP A 341 37.38 -9.77 3.36
C ASP A 341 36.81 -10.81 2.36
N ARG A 342 35.64 -10.52 1.77
CA ARG A 342 34.84 -11.48 0.98
C ARG A 342 33.88 -10.82 -0.01
N LEU A 343 33.38 -11.59 -0.96
CA LEU A 343 32.34 -11.22 -1.92
C LEU A 343 31.08 -12.07 -1.68
N SER A 344 29.92 -11.47 -1.46
CA SER A 344 28.65 -12.19 -1.22
C SER A 344 27.71 -12.11 -2.43
N PHE A 345 27.11 -13.25 -2.81
CA PHE A 345 26.41 -13.46 -4.09
C PHE A 345 24.94 -13.87 -3.91
N ASN A 346 24.01 -13.07 -4.44
CA ASN A 346 22.61 -13.47 -4.62
C ASN A 346 22.39 -14.07 -6.02
N ALA A 347 23.01 -15.22 -6.29
CA ALA A 347 23.12 -15.80 -7.64
C ALA A 347 22.40 -17.14 -7.84
N LEU A 348 22.22 -17.94 -6.79
CA LEU A 348 21.71 -19.30 -6.91
C LEU A 348 20.20 -19.27 -6.76
N LEU A 349 19.47 -19.42 -7.86
CA LEU A 349 18.02 -19.50 -7.86
C LEU A 349 17.62 -20.98 -7.94
N PHE A 350 16.59 -21.37 -7.19
CA PHE A 350 16.01 -22.70 -7.25
C PHE A 350 14.54 -22.64 -7.61
N TYR A 351 14.08 -23.64 -8.37
CA TYR A 351 12.68 -23.76 -8.74
C TYR A 351 11.87 -24.21 -7.52
N ALA A 352 10.70 -23.61 -7.35
CA ALA A 352 9.68 -24.04 -6.41
C ALA A 352 8.31 -23.69 -7.00
N ASN A 353 7.29 -24.50 -6.71
CA ASN A 353 5.89 -24.06 -6.82
C ASN A 353 5.46 -23.33 -5.53
N ALA A 354 4.24 -22.78 -5.51
CA ALA A 354 3.73 -22.03 -4.38
C ALA A 354 3.65 -22.84 -3.06
N GLU A 355 3.35 -24.14 -3.13
CA GLU A 355 3.30 -25.03 -1.97
C GLU A 355 4.70 -25.28 -1.38
N GLN A 356 5.68 -25.58 -2.24
CA GLN A 356 7.08 -25.77 -1.87
C GLN A 356 7.67 -24.50 -1.25
N ALA A 357 7.39 -23.32 -1.83
CA ALA A 357 7.86 -22.05 -1.28
C ALA A 357 7.24 -21.74 0.09
N ARG A 358 5.93 -22.00 0.28
CA ARG A 358 5.25 -21.87 1.58
C ARG A 358 5.88 -22.79 2.62
N HIS A 359 6.04 -24.09 2.30
CA HIS A 359 6.67 -25.08 3.18
C HIS A 359 8.10 -24.67 3.57
N LEU A 360 8.88 -24.12 2.64
CA LEU A 360 10.24 -23.67 2.94
C LEU A 360 10.26 -22.46 3.86
N SER A 361 9.35 -21.49 3.69
CA SER A 361 9.17 -20.36 4.64
C SER A 361 8.93 -20.85 6.06
N THR A 362 7.89 -21.67 6.25
CA THR A 362 7.46 -22.17 7.57
C THR A 362 8.39 -23.23 8.17
N SER A 363 9.33 -23.77 7.38
CA SER A 363 10.42 -24.65 7.87
C SER A 363 11.69 -23.88 8.23
N GLY A 364 11.56 -22.63 8.69
CA GLY A 364 12.70 -21.78 9.06
C GLY A 364 13.64 -21.46 7.91
N ALA A 365 13.10 -21.37 6.68
CA ALA A 365 13.83 -21.08 5.44
C ALA A 365 15.03 -22.02 5.16
N LYS A 366 15.03 -23.27 5.63
CA LYS A 366 16.19 -24.17 5.47
C LYS A 366 16.32 -24.76 4.05
N PRO A 367 17.53 -24.76 3.43
CA PRO A 367 17.77 -25.38 2.12
C PRO A 367 17.42 -26.87 2.08
N THR A 368 16.89 -27.35 0.94
CA THR A 368 16.66 -28.80 0.73
C THR A 368 17.97 -29.54 0.48
N VAL A 369 17.95 -30.87 0.61
CA VAL A 369 19.11 -31.73 0.28
C VAL A 369 19.60 -31.47 -1.16
N GLU A 370 18.67 -31.35 -2.11
CA GLU A 370 18.97 -31.07 -3.52
C GLU A 370 19.64 -29.70 -3.72
N MET A 371 19.21 -28.67 -2.97
CA MET A 371 19.84 -27.35 -2.97
C MET A 371 21.27 -27.42 -2.41
N LEU A 372 21.48 -28.17 -1.32
CA LEU A 372 22.79 -28.37 -0.70
C LEU A 372 23.74 -29.19 -1.58
N GLU A 373 23.23 -30.19 -2.32
CA GLU A 373 24.03 -30.93 -3.31
C GLU A 373 24.53 -30.03 -4.45
N VAL A 374 23.66 -29.16 -4.99
CA VAL A 374 24.04 -28.18 -6.02
C VAL A 374 25.03 -27.15 -5.46
N ALA A 375 24.78 -26.61 -4.26
CA ALA A 375 25.65 -25.65 -3.61
C ALA A 375 27.04 -26.23 -3.28
N THR A 376 27.11 -27.49 -2.84
CA THR A 376 28.36 -28.22 -2.59
C THR A 376 29.19 -28.38 -3.87
N GLN A 377 28.54 -28.66 -5.01
CA GLN A 377 29.24 -28.73 -6.30
C GLN A 377 29.72 -27.34 -6.75
N ILE A 378 28.93 -26.29 -6.56
CA ILE A 378 29.32 -24.90 -6.89
C ILE A 378 30.50 -24.43 -6.02
N LYS A 379 30.50 -24.77 -4.72
CA LYS A 379 31.64 -24.60 -3.82
C LYS A 379 32.91 -25.26 -4.37
N ALA A 380 32.83 -26.55 -4.72
CA ALA A 380 33.96 -27.29 -5.29
C ALA A 380 34.42 -26.73 -6.66
N LEU A 381 33.54 -26.05 -7.41
CA LEU A 381 33.91 -25.35 -8.65
C LEU A 381 34.63 -24.03 -8.37
N PHE A 382 34.19 -23.22 -7.41
CA PHE A 382 34.89 -21.99 -7.01
C PHE A 382 36.23 -22.26 -6.33
N GLU A 383 36.35 -23.29 -5.49
CA GLU A 383 37.62 -23.74 -4.92
C GLU A 383 38.63 -24.13 -6.02
N ARG A 384 38.17 -24.82 -7.09
CA ARG A 384 38.99 -25.11 -8.29
C ARG A 384 39.35 -23.89 -9.13
N LEU A 385 38.60 -22.78 -9.01
CA LEU A 385 38.95 -21.48 -9.60
C LEU A 385 39.92 -20.67 -8.71
N GLY A 386 40.37 -21.23 -7.59
CA GLY A 386 41.37 -20.63 -6.70
C GLY A 386 40.81 -19.77 -5.57
N MET A 387 39.51 -19.84 -5.28
CA MET A 387 38.93 -19.17 -4.10
C MET A 387 39.37 -19.92 -2.84
N THR A 388 39.83 -19.21 -1.80
CA THR A 388 40.48 -19.87 -0.64
C THR A 388 39.49 -20.53 0.31
N HIS A 389 38.27 -20.00 0.39
CA HIS A 389 37.15 -20.59 1.10
C HIS A 389 35.83 -20.12 0.47
N VAL A 390 34.83 -20.99 0.49
CA VAL A 390 33.46 -20.71 0.05
C VAL A 390 32.50 -21.12 1.16
N GLU A 391 31.69 -20.17 1.60
CA GLU A 391 30.63 -20.38 2.59
C GLU A 391 29.27 -20.32 1.89
N VAL A 392 28.35 -21.22 2.24
CA VAL A 392 26.97 -21.24 1.74
C VAL A 392 26.08 -20.99 2.94
N MET A 393 25.06 -20.13 2.80
CA MET A 393 24.23 -19.74 3.93
C MET A 393 23.21 -20.83 4.29
N ASP A 394 23.01 -21.05 5.60
CA ASP A 394 22.06 -22.05 6.13
C ASP A 394 20.59 -21.59 6.14
N GLU A 395 20.27 -20.46 5.50
CA GLU A 395 18.92 -19.91 5.35
C GLU A 395 18.72 -19.35 3.92
N LEU A 396 17.54 -19.62 3.36
CA LEU A 396 17.13 -19.24 2.00
C LEU A 396 16.59 -17.81 1.96
N TYR A 397 16.87 -17.12 0.86
CA TYR A 397 16.16 -15.91 0.47
C TYR A 397 14.90 -16.28 -0.33
N VAL A 398 13.79 -16.54 0.35
CA VAL A 398 12.50 -16.84 -0.28
C VAL A 398 11.98 -15.56 -0.95
N ARG A 399 11.97 -15.53 -2.29
CA ARG A 399 11.64 -14.29 -3.04
C ARG A 399 10.15 -14.00 -3.10
N ASN A 400 9.26 -14.98 -2.99
CA ASN A 400 7.82 -14.76 -2.90
C ASN A 400 7.21 -15.67 -1.85
N ALA A 401 6.28 -15.10 -1.08
CA ALA A 401 5.78 -15.62 0.17
C ALA A 401 4.27 -15.40 0.25
N GLY A 402 3.59 -16.04 1.22
CA GLY A 402 2.14 -15.89 1.41
C GLY A 402 1.72 -14.42 1.50
N GLN A 403 0.65 -14.03 0.82
CA GLN A 403 0.15 -12.64 0.78
C GLN A 403 -1.19 -12.54 1.50
N ILE A 404 -1.42 -11.51 2.32
CA ILE A 404 -2.78 -11.24 2.79
C ILE A 404 -3.71 -10.91 1.59
N ALA A 405 -4.85 -11.59 1.51
CA ALA A 405 -5.80 -11.47 0.40
C ALA A 405 -6.67 -10.21 0.51
N ASN A 406 -7.04 -9.82 1.73
CA ASN A 406 -7.89 -8.65 2.00
C ASN A 406 -7.15 -7.55 2.79
N PRO A 407 -6.06 -6.95 2.26
CA PRO A 407 -5.48 -5.76 2.86
C PRO A 407 -6.49 -4.60 2.77
N LEU A 408 -6.56 -3.80 3.85
CA LEU A 408 -7.32 -2.54 3.92
C LEU A 408 -6.93 -1.56 2.81
N ASP A 409 -5.74 -1.75 2.23
CA ASP A 409 -5.16 -0.81 1.29
C ASP A 409 -4.16 -1.42 0.29
N GLU A 410 -4.54 -2.50 -0.42
CA GLU A 410 -3.73 -3.27 -1.42
C GLU A 410 -2.70 -2.43 -2.20
N LEU A 411 -1.50 -2.98 -2.45
CA LEU A 411 -0.42 -2.32 -3.16
C LEU A 411 -0.02 -3.08 -4.45
N SER A 412 -0.79 -2.85 -5.51
CA SER A 412 -0.56 -3.45 -6.83
C SER A 412 0.28 -2.60 -7.78
N ALA A 413 0.80 -3.16 -8.88
CA ALA A 413 1.59 -2.39 -9.84
C ALA A 413 0.77 -1.34 -10.59
N THR A 414 -0.54 -1.56 -10.77
CA THR A 414 -1.47 -0.50 -11.23
C THR A 414 -1.47 0.68 -10.26
N LEU A 415 -1.55 0.44 -8.95
CA LEU A 415 -1.56 1.50 -7.93
C LEU A 415 -0.18 2.17 -7.78
N MET A 416 0.90 1.39 -7.94
CA MET A 416 2.25 1.94 -8.01
C MET A 416 2.40 2.87 -9.22
N THR A 417 2.04 2.41 -10.42
CA THR A 417 2.15 3.23 -11.64
C THR A 417 1.16 4.40 -11.68
N ALA A 418 0.09 4.38 -10.89
CA ALA A 418 -0.79 5.52 -10.64
C ALA A 418 -0.16 6.61 -9.74
N GLY A 419 0.93 6.29 -9.02
CA GLY A 419 1.63 7.20 -8.11
C GLY A 419 1.39 6.92 -6.62
N GLY A 420 0.60 5.90 -6.27
CA GLY A 420 0.33 5.51 -4.88
C GLY A 420 -0.62 6.45 -4.12
N VAL A 421 -0.33 6.70 -2.83
CA VAL A 421 -1.17 7.57 -1.98
C VAL A 421 -0.95 9.07 -2.25
N PRO A 422 -1.89 9.96 -1.88
CA PRO A 422 -1.69 11.41 -1.99
C PRO A 422 -0.44 11.91 -1.23
N ALA A 423 0.22 12.95 -1.73
CA ALA A 423 1.47 13.46 -1.14
C ALA A 423 1.33 14.00 0.30
N SER A 424 0.11 14.34 0.73
CA SER A 424 -0.24 14.70 2.11
C SER A 424 -0.40 13.50 3.05
N GLU A 425 -0.65 12.31 2.50
CA GLU A 425 -0.72 11.03 3.21
C GLU A 425 0.58 10.23 3.13
N ALA A 426 1.39 10.48 2.09
CA ALA A 426 2.60 9.74 1.81
C ALA A 426 3.58 9.76 2.99
N LEU A 427 4.06 8.58 3.41
CA LEU A 427 5.13 8.43 4.39
C LEU A 427 6.51 8.44 3.72
N GLY A 428 6.56 8.08 2.44
CA GLY A 428 7.71 8.26 1.56
C GLY A 428 7.34 7.97 0.11
N THR A 429 8.32 8.08 -0.78
CA THR A 429 8.24 7.57 -2.15
C THR A 429 9.18 6.38 -2.30
N PHE A 430 8.73 5.37 -3.05
CA PHE A 430 9.52 4.22 -3.41
C PHE A 430 9.44 3.94 -4.92
N GLY A 431 10.54 3.50 -5.52
CA GLY A 431 10.60 3.04 -6.90
C GLY A 431 11.48 1.81 -7.03
N TYR A 432 11.00 0.78 -7.73
CA TYR A 432 11.71 -0.48 -7.90
C TYR A 432 11.23 -1.20 -9.17
N HIS A 433 12.07 -2.05 -9.76
CA HIS A 433 11.67 -2.80 -10.96
C HIS A 433 10.78 -3.99 -10.58
N LEU A 434 9.77 -4.26 -11.40
CA LEU A 434 9.07 -5.55 -11.34
C LEU A 434 10.09 -6.62 -11.76
N ASP A 435 10.45 -7.51 -10.84
CA ASP A 435 11.48 -8.54 -11.06
C ASP A 435 10.80 -9.91 -11.21
N ASP A 436 10.87 -10.43 -12.42
CA ASP A 436 10.29 -11.68 -12.93
C ASP A 436 11.30 -12.85 -12.96
N ARG A 437 12.52 -12.65 -12.43
CA ARG A 437 13.60 -13.65 -12.48
C ARG A 437 13.23 -14.88 -11.64
N GLY A 438 13.08 -15.99 -12.36
CA GLY A 438 12.53 -17.23 -11.84
C GLY A 438 11.44 -17.80 -12.75
N GLY A 439 10.82 -16.97 -13.59
CA GLY A 439 9.72 -17.37 -14.45
C GLY A 439 8.43 -17.54 -13.65
N ILE A 440 7.38 -16.83 -14.07
CA ILE A 440 6.03 -17.05 -13.55
C ILE A 440 5.37 -18.05 -14.50
N ASP A 441 5.03 -19.24 -13.99
CA ASP A 441 4.73 -20.37 -14.85
C ASP A 441 3.44 -20.14 -15.65
N GLY A 442 3.53 -20.26 -16.98
CA GLY A 442 2.46 -19.90 -17.91
C GLY A 442 2.27 -18.40 -18.20
N LEU A 443 2.94 -17.48 -17.50
CA LEU A 443 2.83 -16.04 -17.79
C LEU A 443 3.37 -15.70 -19.18
N ASP A 444 4.55 -16.20 -19.52
CA ASP A 444 5.16 -15.96 -20.84
C ASP A 444 4.29 -16.49 -21.98
N GLU A 445 3.65 -17.64 -21.81
CA GLU A 445 2.73 -18.20 -22.80
C GLU A 445 1.50 -17.28 -22.98
N GLN A 446 0.88 -16.82 -21.88
CA GLN A 446 -0.26 -15.91 -21.95
C GLN A 446 0.08 -14.51 -22.47
N VAL A 447 1.33 -14.04 -22.28
CA VAL A 447 1.86 -12.80 -22.86
C VAL A 447 2.12 -12.98 -24.35
N GLN A 448 2.74 -14.08 -24.77
CA GLN A 448 2.99 -14.40 -26.19
C GLN A 448 1.69 -14.58 -26.99
N GLN A 449 0.66 -15.17 -26.39
CA GLN A 449 -0.69 -15.30 -26.97
C GLN A 449 -1.49 -13.98 -26.95
N SER A 450 -0.83 -12.82 -26.82
CA SER A 450 -1.51 -11.53 -26.67
C SER A 450 -0.84 -10.39 -27.45
N SER A 451 -1.61 -9.35 -27.73
CA SER A 451 -1.10 -8.06 -28.21
C SER A 451 -0.18 -7.35 -27.20
N LEU A 452 -0.13 -7.82 -25.95
CA LEU A 452 0.59 -7.22 -24.84
C LEU A 452 2.10 -7.53 -24.87
N ARG A 453 2.57 -8.41 -25.77
CA ARG A 453 3.99 -8.60 -26.12
C ARG A 453 4.68 -7.29 -26.58
N SER A 454 3.91 -6.25 -26.90
CA SER A 454 4.39 -4.90 -27.24
C SER A 454 4.58 -3.96 -26.03
N LEU A 455 4.12 -4.33 -24.83
CA LEU A 455 4.23 -3.47 -23.65
C LEU A 455 5.66 -3.45 -23.10
N ASN A 456 6.15 -2.25 -22.81
CA ASN A 456 7.55 -2.01 -22.50
C ASN A 456 7.69 -1.43 -21.08
N PHE A 457 7.97 -2.30 -20.11
CA PHE A 457 8.11 -1.94 -18.68
C PHE A 457 9.49 -1.36 -18.31
N ARG A 458 10.22 -0.78 -19.28
CA ARG A 458 11.50 -0.08 -19.03
C ARG A 458 11.36 1.21 -18.22
N GLN A 459 10.15 1.73 -18.01
CA GLN A 459 9.93 2.79 -17.02
C GLN A 459 9.73 2.15 -15.64
N LEU A 460 10.58 2.55 -14.71
CA LEU A 460 10.48 2.24 -13.30
C LEU A 460 9.12 2.72 -12.75
N PRO A 461 8.28 1.87 -12.13
CA PRO A 461 7.13 2.34 -11.35
C PRO A 461 7.63 3.10 -10.11
N VAL A 462 7.09 4.30 -9.85
CA VAL A 462 7.50 5.15 -8.73
C VAL A 462 6.27 5.70 -8.03
N PHE A 463 6.13 5.39 -6.74
CA PHE A 463 4.88 5.56 -6.02
C PHE A 463 5.07 6.04 -4.59
N ASN A 464 4.05 6.69 -4.07
CA ASN A 464 3.99 7.13 -2.68
C ASN A 464 3.36 6.04 -1.82
N TYR A 465 4.01 5.66 -0.72
CA TYR A 465 3.49 4.65 0.19
C TYR A 465 2.87 5.28 1.45
N GLY A 466 1.71 4.75 1.85
CA GLY A 466 1.17 4.88 3.21
C GLY A 466 1.54 3.65 4.05
N PHE A 467 1.15 3.60 5.33
CA PHE A 467 1.39 2.39 6.16
C PHE A 467 0.31 1.31 5.98
N ARG A 468 -0.87 1.68 5.47
CA ARG A 468 -2.11 0.89 5.62
C ARG A 468 -2.23 -0.35 4.71
N HIS A 469 -1.32 -0.55 3.76
CA HIS A 469 -1.26 -1.78 2.96
C HIS A 469 -0.88 -3.01 3.80
N THR A 470 -0.29 -2.79 4.97
CA THR A 470 0.00 -3.82 5.98
C THR A 470 -1.22 -4.35 6.74
N LEU A 471 -2.38 -3.70 6.69
CA LEU A 471 -3.48 -3.97 7.63
C LEU A 471 -4.49 -4.96 7.04
N PRO A 472 -4.57 -6.22 7.49
CA PRO A 472 -5.59 -7.17 7.02
C PRO A 472 -6.97 -6.78 7.56
N THR A 473 -7.97 -6.58 6.69
CA THR A 473 -9.30 -6.08 7.08
C THR A 473 -9.99 -6.87 8.20
N GLU A 474 -9.64 -8.15 8.32
CA GLU A 474 -10.17 -9.15 9.22
C GLU A 474 -9.68 -9.00 10.68
N ARG A 475 -8.55 -8.32 10.94
CA ARG A 475 -7.91 -8.30 12.28
C ARG A 475 -7.51 -6.87 12.71
N GLN A 476 -8.42 -6.22 13.44
CA GLN A 476 -8.39 -4.79 13.82
C GLN A 476 -7.24 -4.32 14.74
N ASN A 477 -6.42 -5.24 15.24
CA ASN A 477 -5.22 -5.00 16.04
C ASN A 477 -4.00 -5.79 15.56
N LEU A 478 -4.01 -6.22 14.29
CA LEU A 478 -2.88 -6.85 13.60
C LEU A 478 -2.41 -5.94 12.46
N ALA A 479 -1.12 -6.03 12.14
CA ALA A 479 -0.54 -5.58 10.88
C ALA A 479 0.44 -6.63 10.38
N VAL A 480 0.64 -6.72 9.07
CA VAL A 480 1.53 -7.67 8.38
C VAL A 480 2.55 -6.88 7.58
N LEU A 481 3.83 -7.14 7.79
CA LEU A 481 4.95 -6.33 7.34
C LEU A 481 6.00 -7.20 6.64
N GLY A 482 6.68 -6.67 5.62
CA GLY A 482 7.62 -7.47 4.83
C GLY A 482 6.93 -8.08 3.60
N PRO A 483 7.47 -9.18 3.04
CA PRO A 483 7.00 -9.72 1.76
C PRO A 483 5.49 -10.02 1.72
N ALA A 484 4.88 -10.44 2.82
CA ALA A 484 3.46 -10.77 2.92
C ALA A 484 2.46 -9.57 2.89
N SER A 485 2.95 -8.33 2.87
CA SER A 485 2.15 -7.12 3.15
C SER A 485 1.28 -6.59 1.98
N GLY A 486 0.37 -7.44 1.50
CA GLY A 486 -0.78 -7.02 0.70
C GLY A 486 -0.46 -6.60 -0.73
N PHE A 487 0.53 -7.24 -1.35
CA PHE A 487 0.94 -6.97 -2.73
C PHE A 487 0.24 -7.92 -3.70
N GLY A 488 -0.73 -7.41 -4.47
CA GLY A 488 -1.43 -8.18 -5.50
C GLY A 488 -1.17 -7.69 -6.92
N GLY A 489 -1.66 -8.45 -7.90
CA GLY A 489 -1.35 -8.21 -9.31
C GLY A 489 0.14 -8.41 -9.60
N LEU A 490 0.72 -7.56 -10.45
CA LEU A 490 2.17 -7.57 -10.69
C LEU A 490 2.94 -6.95 -9.51
N GLY A 491 2.25 -6.27 -8.58
CA GLY A 491 2.84 -5.58 -7.43
C GLY A 491 3.59 -6.50 -6.46
N THR A 492 3.20 -7.79 -6.41
CA THR A 492 3.88 -8.83 -5.63
C THR A 492 5.37 -8.92 -5.96
N THR A 493 5.75 -8.66 -7.22
CA THR A 493 7.16 -8.64 -7.64
C THR A 493 7.96 -7.45 -7.08
N ALA A 494 7.33 -6.41 -6.52
CA ALA A 494 8.02 -5.23 -5.97
C ALA A 494 7.94 -5.09 -4.44
N GLY A 495 7.16 -5.93 -3.74
CA GLY A 495 6.99 -5.86 -2.28
C GLY A 495 8.18 -6.32 -1.43
N ARG A 496 9.21 -6.85 -2.09
CA ARG A 496 10.34 -7.58 -1.49
C ARG A 496 11.39 -6.69 -0.80
N ILE A 497 11.18 -5.37 -0.74
CA ILE A 497 12.27 -4.42 -0.52
C ILE A 497 12.29 -3.85 0.90
N VAL A 498 13.40 -4.08 1.59
CA VAL A 498 13.57 -3.74 3.00
C VAL A 498 13.55 -2.24 3.27
N GLU A 499 13.98 -1.38 2.33
CA GLU A 499 13.86 0.09 2.49
C GLU A 499 12.39 0.56 2.56
N LEU A 500 11.53 0.03 1.69
CA LEU A 500 10.08 0.25 1.72
C LEU A 500 9.51 -0.26 3.04
N ASN A 501 9.77 -1.54 3.35
CA ASN A 501 9.15 -2.20 4.49
C ASN A 501 9.61 -1.60 5.83
N VAL A 502 10.85 -1.13 6.00
CA VAL A 502 11.27 -0.38 7.20
C VAL A 502 10.57 0.98 7.30
N GLY A 503 10.33 1.69 6.19
CA GLY A 503 9.60 2.96 6.21
C GLY A 503 8.11 2.81 6.53
N VAL A 504 7.52 1.72 6.05
CA VAL A 504 6.16 1.29 6.38
C VAL A 504 6.06 0.89 7.85
N GLY A 505 7.06 0.17 8.36
CA GLY A 505 7.26 -0.12 9.79
C GLY A 505 7.38 1.13 10.67
N GLU A 506 8.07 2.19 10.20
CA GLU A 506 8.13 3.47 10.91
C GLU A 506 6.72 4.08 11.08
N GLY A 507 5.92 4.07 10.02
CA GLY A 507 4.54 4.55 10.05
C GLY A 507 3.61 3.70 10.91
N LEU A 508 3.72 2.37 10.78
CA LEU A 508 2.97 1.40 11.56
C LEU A 508 3.25 1.54 13.06
N ALA A 509 4.50 1.73 13.46
CA ALA A 509 4.88 1.94 14.86
C ALA A 509 4.24 3.21 15.46
N ILE A 510 4.20 4.30 14.68
CA ILE A 510 3.50 5.53 15.07
C ILE A 510 1.99 5.27 15.17
N ALA A 511 1.39 4.57 14.21
CA ALA A 511 -0.02 4.22 14.22
C ALA A 511 -0.41 3.35 15.44
N ILE A 512 0.41 2.35 15.78
CA ILE A 512 0.27 1.51 16.98
C ILE A 512 0.33 2.36 18.25
N SER A 513 1.30 3.28 18.37
CA SER A 513 1.40 4.16 19.53
C SER A 513 0.18 5.08 19.68
N LYS A 514 -0.39 5.59 18.57
CA LYS A 514 -1.67 6.31 18.58
C LYS A 514 -2.82 5.40 18.99
N ALA A 515 -2.99 4.24 18.35
CA ALA A 515 -4.06 3.28 18.64
C ALA A 515 -4.12 2.88 20.12
N ILE A 516 -2.95 2.61 20.74
CA ILE A 516 -2.84 2.29 22.16
C ILE A 516 -3.16 3.51 23.04
N SER A 517 -2.54 4.68 22.78
CA SER A 517 -2.76 5.89 23.59
C SER A 517 -4.19 6.45 23.51
N GLU A 518 -4.82 6.35 22.34
CA GLU A 518 -6.18 6.87 22.05
C GLU A 518 -7.28 5.80 22.22
N LYS A 519 -6.90 4.54 22.53
CA LYS A 519 -7.80 3.37 22.67
C LYS A 519 -8.68 3.14 21.42
N ARG A 520 -8.08 3.31 20.25
CA ARG A 520 -8.69 3.15 18.91
C ARG A 520 -8.23 1.84 18.27
N SER A 521 -9.03 1.25 17.37
CA SER A 521 -8.53 0.20 16.48
C SER A 521 -7.49 0.80 15.52
N LEU A 522 -6.43 0.02 15.24
CA LEU A 522 -5.35 0.39 14.32
C LEU A 522 -5.87 0.74 12.92
N HIS A 523 -6.93 0.04 12.47
CA HIS A 523 -7.59 0.32 11.18
C HIS A 523 -8.23 1.70 11.11
N THR A 524 -8.50 2.36 12.24
CA THR A 524 -9.10 3.71 12.25
C THR A 524 -8.05 4.82 12.16
N ILE A 525 -6.76 4.52 12.33
CA ILE A 525 -5.68 5.50 12.19
C ILE A 525 -5.43 5.74 10.70
N GLN A 526 -5.30 7.00 10.31
CA GLN A 526 -5.10 7.39 8.90
C GLN A 526 -3.64 7.75 8.58
N ASN A 527 -3.27 7.64 7.30
CA ASN A 527 -1.93 7.98 6.82
C ASN A 527 -1.53 9.42 7.18
N ILE A 528 -2.47 10.38 7.08
CA ILE A 528 -2.23 11.79 7.44
C ILE A 528 -1.93 11.98 8.94
N GLU A 529 -2.68 11.32 9.84
CA GLU A 529 -2.42 11.40 11.28
C GLU A 529 -1.04 10.83 11.66
N VAL A 530 -0.55 9.85 10.89
CA VAL A 530 0.81 9.31 11.03
C VAL A 530 1.83 10.28 10.45
N ARG A 531 1.58 10.83 9.25
CA ARG A 531 2.46 11.79 8.58
C ARG A 531 2.73 13.02 9.43
N GLU A 532 1.71 13.58 10.07
CA GLU A 532 1.81 14.69 11.02
C GLU A 532 2.64 14.30 12.26
N ALA A 533 2.48 13.06 12.75
CA ALA A 533 3.19 12.54 13.91
C ALA A 533 4.62 12.02 13.64
N MET A 534 5.07 11.90 12.38
CA MET A 534 6.45 11.49 12.06
C MET A 534 7.52 12.46 12.58
N GLY A 535 7.17 13.75 12.75
CA GLY A 535 8.11 14.79 13.19
C GLY A 535 9.16 15.19 12.14
N TYR A 536 9.08 14.66 10.92
CA TYR A 536 9.86 15.08 9.76
C TYR A 536 9.07 14.81 8.46
N VAL A 537 9.45 15.51 7.38
CA VAL A 537 8.80 15.42 6.06
C VAL A 537 9.80 14.83 5.06
N PRO A 538 9.90 13.49 4.93
CA PRO A 538 10.74 12.87 3.91
C PRO A 538 10.27 13.22 2.49
N ALA A 539 11.22 13.22 1.57
CA ALA A 539 11.04 13.66 0.19
C ALA A 539 10.01 12.80 -0.57
N ILE A 540 9.00 13.46 -1.14
CA ILE A 540 7.94 12.85 -1.95
C ILE A 540 8.15 13.21 -3.42
N TYR A 541 8.18 12.20 -4.30
CA TYR A 541 8.40 12.33 -5.75
C TYR A 541 7.69 11.27 -6.60
N GLY A 542 6.77 10.48 -6.01
CA GLY A 542 5.93 9.52 -6.72
C GLY A 542 4.75 10.19 -7.39
N GLU A 543 4.47 9.78 -8.62
CA GLU A 543 3.52 10.40 -9.54
C GLU A 543 3.04 9.36 -10.58
N GLN A 544 1.99 9.67 -11.33
CA GLN A 544 1.50 8.75 -12.36
C GLN A 544 2.55 8.60 -13.49
N THR A 545 3.02 7.36 -13.67
CA THR A 545 4.06 7.00 -14.64
C THR A 545 3.48 6.78 -16.04
N GLY A 546 4.31 6.94 -17.09
CA GLY A 546 3.90 6.69 -18.48
C GLY A 546 3.49 5.24 -18.75
N SER A 547 4.03 4.29 -17.99
CA SER A 547 3.64 2.87 -18.04
C SER A 547 2.28 2.55 -17.40
N PHE A 548 1.58 3.49 -16.76
CA PHE A 548 0.29 3.24 -16.11
C PHE A 548 -0.73 2.54 -17.02
N GLN A 549 -0.97 3.07 -18.22
CA GLN A 549 -1.96 2.48 -19.15
C GLN A 549 -1.56 1.09 -19.64
N ALA A 550 -0.25 0.80 -19.69
CA ALA A 550 0.28 -0.52 -20.03
C ALA A 550 0.07 -1.52 -18.89
N VAL A 551 0.49 -1.17 -17.67
CA VAL A 551 0.34 -2.02 -16.48
C VAL A 551 -1.13 -2.27 -16.17
N PHE A 552 -1.98 -1.23 -16.18
CA PHE A 552 -3.42 -1.37 -15.97
C PHE A 552 -4.08 -2.29 -17.01
N SER A 553 -3.69 -2.18 -18.28
CA SER A 553 -4.22 -3.05 -19.34
C SER A 553 -3.75 -4.50 -19.21
N LEU A 554 -2.54 -4.72 -18.68
CA LEU A 554 -1.98 -6.06 -18.43
C LEU A 554 -2.64 -6.71 -17.21
N GLU A 555 -2.65 -6.02 -16.06
CA GLU A 555 -3.30 -6.52 -14.84
C GLU A 555 -4.80 -6.77 -15.06
N ARG A 556 -5.54 -5.87 -15.74
CA ARG A 556 -6.96 -6.09 -16.05
C ARG A 556 -7.23 -7.25 -17.03
N LYS A 557 -6.21 -7.80 -17.72
CA LYS A 557 -6.36 -9.04 -18.51
C LYS A 557 -6.20 -10.29 -17.64
N PHE A 558 -5.34 -10.23 -16.62
CA PHE A 558 -4.94 -11.41 -15.82
C PHE A 558 -5.63 -11.50 -14.46
N ARG A 559 -5.91 -10.38 -13.78
CA ARG A 559 -6.67 -10.37 -12.52
C ARG A 559 -8.16 -10.60 -12.77
N ALA A 560 -8.81 -11.31 -11.86
CA ALA A 560 -10.27 -11.39 -11.78
C ALA A 560 -10.94 -10.09 -11.23
N ILE A 561 -10.15 -9.11 -10.78
CA ILE A 561 -10.61 -7.94 -10.00
C ILE A 561 -10.53 -6.66 -10.83
N ASP A 562 -11.65 -5.94 -10.95
CA ASP A 562 -11.70 -4.55 -11.44
C ASP A 562 -11.54 -3.58 -10.26
N TYR A 563 -10.30 -3.13 -10.03
CA TYR A 563 -9.96 -2.21 -8.94
C TYR A 563 -10.83 -0.95 -8.89
N LYS A 564 -11.21 -0.37 -10.05
CA LYS A 564 -11.95 0.90 -10.05
C LYS A 564 -13.37 0.67 -9.56
N LYS A 565 -14.02 -0.36 -10.11
CA LYS A 565 -15.34 -0.80 -9.66
C LYS A 565 -15.33 -1.22 -8.19
N ASP A 566 -14.27 -1.90 -7.75
CA ASP A 566 -14.15 -2.30 -6.35
C ASP A 566 -14.00 -1.10 -5.41
N TYR A 567 -13.08 -0.16 -5.67
CA TYR A 567 -12.97 1.05 -4.84
C TYR A 567 -14.25 1.89 -4.81
N LEU A 568 -15.05 1.92 -5.89
CA LEU A 568 -16.38 2.53 -5.89
C LEU A 568 -17.37 1.76 -4.98
N ASN A 569 -17.32 0.43 -4.96
CA ASN A 569 -18.13 -0.40 -4.06
C ASN A 569 -17.71 -0.26 -2.59
N GLN A 570 -16.40 -0.28 -2.31
CA GLN A 570 -15.84 -0.01 -0.99
C GLN A 570 -16.26 1.38 -0.50
N ALA A 571 -16.14 2.41 -1.34
CA ALA A 571 -16.54 3.78 -1.03
C ALA A 571 -18.00 3.87 -0.60
N GLN A 572 -18.91 3.31 -1.39
CA GLN A 572 -20.34 3.29 -1.07
C GLN A 572 -20.61 2.50 0.23
N THR A 573 -19.85 1.44 0.50
CA THR A 573 -19.95 0.66 1.74
C THR A 573 -19.46 1.45 2.96
N PHE A 574 -18.35 2.20 2.84
CA PHE A 574 -17.86 3.10 3.88
C PHE A 574 -18.83 4.26 4.13
N MET A 575 -19.38 4.88 3.08
CA MET A 575 -20.41 5.93 3.22
C MET A 575 -21.70 5.41 3.89
N LYS A 576 -22.17 4.21 3.54
CA LYS A 576 -23.32 3.55 4.20
C LYS A 576 -23.07 3.27 5.68
N LYS A 577 -21.81 3.07 6.08
CA LYS A 577 -21.36 2.90 7.47
C LYS A 577 -21.04 4.24 8.18
N GLY A 578 -21.29 5.39 7.55
CA GLY A 578 -20.93 6.73 8.07
C GLY A 578 -19.43 7.04 8.10
N ASN A 579 -18.58 6.13 7.60
CA ASN A 579 -17.13 6.29 7.59
C ASN A 579 -16.69 7.09 6.35
N HIS A 580 -16.94 8.39 6.38
CA HIS A 580 -16.71 9.26 5.23
C HIS A 580 -15.23 9.51 4.94
N THR A 581 -14.31 9.32 5.90
CA THR A 581 -12.87 9.47 5.66
C THR A 581 -12.30 8.28 4.89
N GLU A 582 -12.67 7.04 5.23
CA GLU A 582 -12.29 5.88 4.40
C GLU A 582 -12.90 5.95 3.01
N ALA A 583 -14.17 6.39 2.88
CA ALA A 583 -14.77 6.64 1.58
C ALA A 583 -13.96 7.65 0.76
N THR A 584 -13.58 8.79 1.35
CA THR A 584 -12.77 9.83 0.68
C THR A 584 -11.42 9.29 0.19
N ARG A 585 -10.81 8.40 0.98
CA ARG A 585 -9.51 7.79 0.69
C ARG A 585 -9.57 6.76 -0.45
N VAL A 586 -10.51 5.80 -0.42
CA VAL A 586 -10.65 4.82 -1.52
C VAL A 586 -11.16 5.46 -2.81
N LEU A 587 -12.00 6.50 -2.73
CA LEU A 587 -12.40 7.28 -3.90
C LEU A 587 -11.24 8.06 -4.51
N SER A 588 -10.29 8.53 -3.68
CA SER A 588 -9.06 9.13 -4.19
C SER A 588 -8.26 8.13 -5.02
N ARG A 589 -8.15 6.86 -4.58
CA ARG A 589 -7.56 5.78 -5.39
C ARG A 589 -8.32 5.56 -6.70
N ALA A 590 -9.66 5.49 -6.67
CA ALA A 590 -10.48 5.35 -7.88
C ALA A 590 -10.26 6.50 -8.89
N ILE A 591 -10.11 7.73 -8.41
CA ILE A 591 -9.77 8.92 -9.22
C ILE A 591 -8.34 8.83 -9.78
N THR A 592 -7.37 8.25 -9.06
CA THR A 592 -6.01 8.05 -9.60
C THR A 592 -5.99 6.98 -10.71
N LEU A 593 -6.86 5.96 -10.63
CA LEU A 593 -7.03 4.96 -11.68
C LEU A 593 -7.71 5.54 -12.93
N ASP A 594 -8.72 6.40 -12.75
CA ASP A 594 -9.41 7.07 -13.86
C ASP A 594 -9.72 8.54 -13.52
N PRO A 595 -8.80 9.47 -13.87
CA PRO A 595 -9.00 10.92 -13.68
C PRO A 595 -10.13 11.52 -14.54
N ARG A 596 -10.92 10.70 -15.24
CA ARG A 596 -12.13 11.10 -15.96
C ARG A 596 -13.42 10.50 -15.39
N ASP A 597 -13.34 9.73 -14.30
CA ASP A 597 -14.52 9.17 -13.62
C ASP A 597 -15.27 10.24 -12.81
N ALA A 598 -16.29 10.83 -13.43
CA ALA A 598 -17.13 11.86 -12.82
C ALA A 598 -17.88 11.37 -11.57
N ASP A 599 -18.23 10.08 -11.49
CA ASP A 599 -18.94 9.51 -10.35
C ASP A 599 -18.00 9.36 -9.16
N ALA A 600 -16.73 8.98 -9.37
CA ALA A 600 -15.71 8.93 -8.33
C ALA A 600 -15.50 10.32 -7.68
N TYR A 601 -15.36 11.38 -8.48
CA TYR A 601 -15.31 12.77 -8.00
C TYR A 601 -16.59 13.17 -7.24
N TYR A 602 -17.77 12.87 -7.79
CA TYR A 602 -19.04 13.19 -7.14
C TYR A 602 -19.22 12.48 -5.79
N LEU A 603 -18.91 11.19 -5.71
CA LEU A 603 -18.94 10.42 -4.47
C LEU A 603 -17.93 10.98 -3.46
N ARG A 604 -16.75 11.45 -3.90
CA ARG A 604 -15.73 12.00 -3.00
C ARG A 604 -16.15 13.37 -2.47
N GLY A 605 -16.76 14.20 -3.32
CA GLY A 605 -17.42 15.44 -2.90
C GLY A 605 -18.52 15.21 -1.87
N ASN A 606 -19.32 14.13 -1.99
CA ASN A 606 -20.32 13.75 -0.98
C ASN A 606 -19.67 13.38 0.37
N ALA A 607 -18.60 12.58 0.33
CA ALA A 607 -17.86 12.17 1.53
C ALA A 607 -17.20 13.36 2.23
N LEU A 608 -16.47 14.21 1.49
CA LEU A 608 -15.87 15.45 1.98
C LEU A 608 -16.91 16.42 2.56
N LYS A 609 -18.08 16.55 1.92
CA LYS A 609 -19.20 17.38 2.41
C LYS A 609 -19.79 16.86 3.73
N ASN A 610 -19.74 15.54 3.98
CA ASN A 610 -20.12 14.94 5.26
C ASN A 610 -19.00 15.05 6.34
N LEU A 611 -17.77 15.37 5.94
CA LEU A 611 -16.65 15.72 6.84
C LEU A 611 -16.54 17.24 7.07
N SER A 612 -17.54 18.02 6.62
CA SER A 612 -17.55 19.49 6.61
C SER A 612 -16.38 20.16 5.84
N LEU A 613 -15.68 19.41 4.98
CA LEU A 613 -14.59 19.89 4.13
C LEU A 613 -15.14 20.56 2.85
N TYR A 614 -15.93 21.61 3.05
CA TYR A 614 -16.81 22.18 2.02
C TYR A 614 -16.09 22.74 0.78
N ASP A 615 -14.90 23.34 0.91
CA ASP A 615 -14.16 23.85 -0.24
C ASP A 615 -13.60 22.72 -1.11
N LEU A 616 -13.09 21.65 -0.50
CA LEU A 616 -12.64 20.44 -1.20
C LEU A 616 -13.82 19.74 -1.89
N ALA A 617 -14.97 19.63 -1.21
CA ALA A 617 -16.19 19.11 -1.82
C ALA A 617 -16.66 19.95 -3.01
N ARG A 618 -16.55 21.29 -2.94
CA ARG A 618 -16.91 22.21 -4.03
C ARG A 618 -15.97 22.08 -5.23
N ALA A 619 -14.70 21.77 -5.00
CA ALA A 619 -13.73 21.43 -6.05
C ALA A 619 -14.07 20.10 -6.73
N ASP A 620 -14.31 19.04 -5.94
CA ASP A 620 -14.68 17.71 -6.46
C ASP A 620 -15.98 17.74 -7.28
N TYR A 621 -17.04 18.43 -6.81
CA TYR A 621 -18.24 18.61 -7.62
C TYR A 621 -17.97 19.42 -8.90
N THR A 622 -16.97 20.30 -8.90
CA THR A 622 -16.59 21.07 -10.11
C THR A 622 -15.88 20.19 -11.13
N ASP A 623 -14.99 19.29 -10.71
CA ASP A 623 -14.39 18.30 -11.61
C ASP A 623 -15.40 17.26 -12.09
N ALA A 624 -16.29 16.78 -11.22
CA ALA A 624 -17.40 15.90 -11.61
C ALA A 624 -18.27 16.53 -12.72
N LEU A 625 -18.62 17.82 -12.59
CA LEU A 625 -19.40 18.56 -13.59
C LEU A 625 -18.61 18.95 -14.84
N ARG A 626 -17.29 19.11 -14.74
CA ARG A 626 -16.39 19.32 -15.89
C ARG A 626 -16.28 18.06 -16.75
N LEU A 627 -16.32 16.88 -16.11
CA LEU A 627 -16.24 15.57 -16.74
C LEU A 627 -17.61 15.09 -17.26
N ASN A 628 -18.66 15.22 -16.44
CA ASN A 628 -20.05 14.93 -16.79
C ASN A 628 -20.96 16.13 -16.47
N PRO A 629 -21.15 17.06 -17.42
CA PRO A 629 -22.03 18.21 -17.24
C PRO A 629 -23.51 17.87 -17.02
N ALA A 630 -23.93 16.61 -17.22
CA ALA A 630 -25.30 16.13 -17.01
C ALA A 630 -25.56 15.59 -15.60
N LEU A 631 -24.54 15.53 -14.74
CA LEU A 631 -24.64 15.02 -13.36
C LEU A 631 -25.34 16.04 -12.43
N THR A 632 -26.65 16.23 -12.62
CA THR A 632 -27.45 17.31 -11.99
C THR A 632 -27.32 17.37 -10.47
N GLU A 633 -27.23 16.24 -9.77
CA GLU A 633 -27.03 16.21 -8.32
C GLU A 633 -25.70 16.86 -7.87
N ALA A 634 -24.65 16.81 -8.69
CA ALA A 634 -23.41 17.55 -8.41
C ALA A 634 -23.64 19.07 -8.55
N SER A 635 -24.42 19.52 -9.53
CA SER A 635 -24.80 20.94 -9.67
C SER A 635 -25.68 21.40 -8.49
N VAL A 636 -26.66 20.59 -8.04
CA VAL A 636 -27.48 20.93 -6.87
C VAL A 636 -26.61 21.09 -5.62
N LYS A 637 -25.73 20.11 -5.34
CA LYS A 637 -24.88 20.14 -4.15
C LYS A 637 -23.83 21.25 -4.21
N ARG A 638 -23.23 21.51 -5.38
CA ARG A 638 -22.33 22.67 -5.58
C ARG A 638 -23.07 24.00 -5.46
N GLY A 639 -24.30 24.10 -5.96
CA GLY A 639 -25.15 25.28 -5.84
C GLY A 639 -25.42 25.66 -4.38
N TYR A 640 -25.75 24.68 -3.54
CA TYR A 640 -25.88 24.89 -2.10
C TYR A 640 -24.54 25.26 -1.42
N LEU A 641 -23.43 24.58 -1.74
CA LEU A 641 -22.11 24.96 -1.21
C LEU A 641 -21.64 26.35 -1.68
N ASN A 642 -22.08 26.81 -2.85
CA ASN A 642 -21.89 28.18 -3.32
C ASN A 642 -22.79 29.16 -2.55
N PHE A 643 -24.05 28.81 -2.28
CA PHE A 643 -24.99 29.63 -1.51
C PHE A 643 -24.49 29.88 -0.08
N PHE A 644 -24.11 28.83 0.66
CA PHE A 644 -23.59 28.97 2.03
C PHE A 644 -22.24 29.71 2.09
N ALA A 645 -21.43 29.63 1.03
CA ALA A 645 -20.21 30.42 0.88
C ALA A 645 -20.45 31.86 0.35
N SER A 646 -21.69 32.37 0.38
CA SER A 646 -22.12 33.67 -0.18
C SER A 646 -21.79 33.90 -1.67
N ASN A 647 -21.41 32.87 -2.41
CA ASN A 647 -21.12 32.90 -3.85
C ASN A 647 -22.40 32.85 -4.69
N TYR A 648 -23.38 33.70 -4.35
CA TYR A 648 -24.75 33.63 -4.86
C TYR A 648 -24.85 33.64 -6.40
N ASN A 649 -23.99 34.41 -7.08
CA ASN A 649 -23.92 34.43 -8.56
C ASN A 649 -23.57 33.06 -9.18
N GLN A 650 -22.81 32.22 -8.48
CA GLN A 650 -22.46 30.87 -8.94
C GLN A 650 -23.53 29.86 -8.51
N ALA A 651 -24.10 30.02 -7.31
CA ALA A 651 -25.26 29.23 -6.85
C ALA A 651 -26.44 29.33 -7.82
N ILE A 652 -26.81 30.55 -8.24
CA ILE A 652 -27.89 30.79 -9.22
C ILE A 652 -27.63 30.02 -10.52
N LYS A 653 -26.40 30.08 -11.06
CA LYS A 653 -26.02 29.36 -12.30
C LYS A 653 -26.08 27.84 -12.13
N ASP A 654 -25.61 27.32 -11.00
CA ASP A 654 -25.64 25.89 -10.69
C ASP A 654 -27.08 25.37 -10.62
N PHE A 655 -27.99 26.13 -9.97
CA PHE A 655 -29.41 25.81 -9.92
C PHE A 655 -30.09 25.98 -11.30
N ASP A 656 -29.76 27.03 -12.06
CA ASP A 656 -30.28 27.23 -13.43
C ASP A 656 -29.88 26.08 -14.38
N GLN A 657 -28.65 25.57 -14.27
CA GLN A 657 -28.19 24.42 -15.06
C GLN A 657 -29.02 23.15 -14.81
N VAL A 658 -29.60 23.02 -13.60
CA VAL A 658 -30.49 21.90 -13.25
C VAL A 658 -31.92 22.18 -13.70
N LEU A 659 -32.44 23.40 -13.49
CA LEU A 659 -33.79 23.79 -13.93
C LEU A 659 -33.96 23.81 -15.45
N GLN A 660 -32.87 23.97 -16.22
CA GLN A 660 -32.85 23.79 -17.68
C GLN A 660 -33.13 22.33 -18.11
N ARG A 661 -32.96 21.34 -17.22
CA ARG A 661 -33.17 19.92 -17.49
C ARG A 661 -34.40 19.35 -16.79
N ASP A 662 -34.60 19.74 -15.54
CA ASP A 662 -35.78 19.43 -14.75
C ASP A 662 -36.31 20.72 -14.11
N ALA A 663 -37.17 21.42 -14.86
CA ALA A 663 -37.87 22.61 -14.40
C ALA A 663 -38.85 22.31 -13.25
N GLY A 664 -39.11 21.05 -12.91
CA GLY A 664 -40.00 20.59 -11.85
C GLY A 664 -39.34 20.43 -10.48
N ARG A 665 -38.00 20.44 -10.38
CA ARG A 665 -37.25 20.32 -9.10
C ARG A 665 -37.53 21.49 -8.16
N GLN A 666 -38.50 21.31 -7.26
CA GLN A 666 -38.98 22.35 -6.34
C GLN A 666 -37.91 22.79 -5.32
N ASP A 667 -37.04 21.86 -4.89
CA ASP A 667 -35.86 22.12 -4.07
C ASP A 667 -34.88 23.08 -4.77
N VAL A 668 -34.63 22.84 -6.06
CA VAL A 668 -33.73 23.66 -6.89
C VAL A 668 -34.35 25.02 -7.24
N GLN A 669 -35.67 25.07 -7.52
CA GLN A 669 -36.40 26.34 -7.66
C GLN A 669 -36.25 27.20 -6.40
N PHE A 670 -36.39 26.58 -5.23
CA PHE A 670 -36.25 27.25 -3.94
C PHE A 670 -34.81 27.71 -3.69
N GLY A 671 -33.80 26.84 -3.89
CA GLY A 671 -32.39 27.19 -3.78
C GLY A 671 -31.99 28.36 -4.70
N LYS A 672 -32.48 28.38 -5.94
CA LYS A 672 -32.28 29.51 -6.88
C LYS A 672 -32.91 30.79 -6.35
N ALA A 673 -34.15 30.73 -5.88
CA ALA A 673 -34.85 31.92 -5.37
C ALA A 673 -34.13 32.52 -4.15
N LEU A 674 -33.73 31.67 -3.19
CA LEU A 674 -32.90 32.08 -2.05
C LEU A 674 -31.62 32.80 -2.51
N ALA A 675 -30.82 32.15 -3.36
CA ALA A 675 -29.59 32.76 -3.87
C ALA A 675 -29.85 34.07 -4.62
N THR A 676 -30.99 34.20 -5.32
CA THR A 676 -31.39 35.44 -6.02
C THR A 676 -31.69 36.56 -5.04
N SER A 677 -32.50 36.32 -3.99
CA SER A 677 -32.84 37.32 -2.97
C SER A 677 -31.62 37.76 -2.15
N PHE A 678 -30.81 36.82 -1.67
CA PHE A 678 -29.58 37.14 -0.91
C PHE A 678 -28.58 37.94 -1.76
N ARG A 679 -28.38 37.57 -3.04
CA ARG A 679 -27.59 38.37 -4.00
C ARG A 679 -28.15 39.78 -4.15
N GLN A 680 -29.47 39.94 -4.22
CA GLN A 680 -30.10 41.25 -4.41
C GLN A 680 -29.79 42.18 -3.24
N SER A 681 -29.90 41.72 -1.99
CA SER A 681 -29.56 42.53 -0.82
C SER A 681 -28.07 42.88 -0.70
N MET A 682 -27.16 42.01 -1.17
CA MET A 682 -25.74 42.39 -1.29
C MET A 682 -25.52 43.56 -2.26
N LEU A 683 -26.44 43.80 -3.21
CA LEU A 683 -26.34 44.86 -4.21
C LEU A 683 -27.15 46.12 -3.85
N THR A 684 -28.23 46.00 -3.07
CA THR A 684 -29.12 47.12 -2.72
C THR A 684 -28.97 47.62 -1.28
N GLY A 685 -28.37 46.83 -0.39
CA GLY A 685 -28.42 47.03 1.06
C GLY A 685 -29.75 46.55 1.64
N ASP A 686 -29.68 45.69 2.66
CA ASP A 686 -30.78 45.10 3.48
C ASP A 686 -32.22 45.34 2.97
N THR A 687 -32.63 44.57 1.95
CA THR A 687 -34.03 44.50 1.48
C THR A 687 -34.50 43.09 1.06
N TRP A 688 -33.63 42.06 1.05
CA TRP A 688 -33.99 40.72 0.53
C TRP A 688 -35.24 40.11 1.17
N TYR A 689 -35.48 40.42 2.43
CA TYR A 689 -36.51 39.85 3.28
C TYR A 689 -37.94 40.20 2.82
N THR A 690 -38.17 41.39 2.24
CA THR A 690 -39.50 41.78 1.75
C THR A 690 -39.92 40.95 0.53
N GLU A 691 -39.00 40.65 -0.38
CA GLU A 691 -39.23 39.79 -1.54
C GLU A 691 -39.22 38.29 -1.19
N ALA A 692 -38.40 37.89 -0.22
CA ALA A 692 -38.27 36.49 0.18
C ALA A 692 -39.47 35.99 1.00
N LEU A 693 -40.03 36.79 1.92
CA LEU A 693 -41.13 36.37 2.81
C LEU A 693 -42.34 35.76 2.09
N PRO A 694 -42.90 36.34 1.01
CA PRO A 694 -44.00 35.73 0.26
C PRO A 694 -43.66 34.36 -0.31
N MET A 695 -42.40 34.15 -0.73
CA MET A 695 -41.97 32.87 -1.29
C MET A 695 -41.68 31.84 -0.20
N LEU A 696 -41.02 32.23 0.90
CA LEU A 696 -40.80 31.38 2.08
C LEU A 696 -42.12 30.88 2.65
N ASN A 697 -43.13 31.75 2.77
CA ASN A 697 -44.50 31.36 3.17
C ASN A 697 -45.14 30.35 2.21
N LYS A 698 -44.91 30.50 0.89
CA LYS A 698 -45.42 29.57 -0.14
C LYS A 698 -44.67 28.23 -0.13
N THR A 699 -43.37 28.22 0.17
CA THR A 699 -42.56 27.01 0.35
C THR A 699 -42.98 26.27 1.61
N ILE A 700 -43.02 26.92 2.77
CA ILE A 700 -43.42 26.32 4.05
C ILE A 700 -44.84 25.75 3.99
N LYS A 701 -45.77 26.41 3.29
CA LYS A 701 -47.13 25.87 3.07
C LYS A 701 -47.18 24.60 2.18
N LYS A 702 -46.12 24.32 1.41
CA LYS A 702 -45.97 23.11 0.59
C LYS A 702 -45.09 22.02 1.23
N GLN A 703 -44.07 22.45 1.97
CA GLN A 703 -43.01 21.65 2.58
C GLN A 703 -42.82 22.14 4.02
N PRO A 704 -43.76 21.81 4.94
CA PRO A 704 -43.73 22.24 6.34
C PRO A 704 -42.62 21.53 7.16
N ASP A 705 -41.89 20.63 6.53
CA ASP A 705 -40.74 19.87 7.01
C ASP A 705 -39.39 20.50 6.62
N LEU A 706 -39.37 21.51 5.74
CA LEU A 706 -38.14 22.11 5.24
C LEU A 706 -37.52 23.10 6.23
N ALA A 707 -36.78 22.59 7.22
CA ALA A 707 -36.11 23.33 8.30
C ALA A 707 -35.42 24.64 7.85
N VAL A 708 -34.63 24.58 6.78
CA VAL A 708 -33.89 25.74 6.25
C VAL A 708 -34.79 26.87 5.75
N ALA A 709 -36.02 26.58 5.31
CA ALA A 709 -36.99 27.61 4.94
C ALA A 709 -37.49 28.36 6.18
N TYR A 710 -37.61 27.69 7.32
CA TYR A 710 -37.92 28.33 8.59
C TYR A 710 -36.75 29.17 9.10
N VAL A 711 -35.48 28.70 9.06
CA VAL A 711 -34.31 29.54 9.42
C VAL A 711 -34.32 30.85 8.63
N ILE A 712 -34.46 30.75 7.31
CA ILE A 712 -34.38 31.91 6.42
C ILE A 712 -35.61 32.81 6.59
N ARG A 713 -36.79 32.26 6.90
CA ARG A 713 -37.95 33.07 7.29
C ARG A 713 -37.71 33.78 8.62
N GLY A 714 -37.10 33.10 9.59
CA GLY A 714 -36.74 33.68 10.88
C GLY A 714 -35.81 34.89 10.74
N VAL A 715 -34.68 34.74 10.03
CA VAL A 715 -33.75 35.86 9.79
C VAL A 715 -34.41 36.97 8.94
N ALA A 716 -35.34 36.63 8.04
CA ALA A 716 -36.11 37.65 7.32
C ALA A 716 -37.12 38.42 8.20
N GLN A 717 -37.67 37.78 9.23
CA GLN A 717 -38.55 38.43 10.21
C GLN A 717 -37.77 39.33 11.18
N ASP A 718 -36.59 38.89 11.64
CA ASP A 718 -35.67 39.68 12.47
C ASP A 718 -35.33 41.02 11.79
N LYS A 719 -34.85 40.95 10.55
CA LYS A 719 -34.51 42.13 9.74
C LYS A 719 -35.70 43.06 9.42
N LEU A 720 -36.92 42.65 9.74
CA LEU A 720 -38.14 43.47 9.67
C LEU A 720 -38.65 43.95 11.05
N GLY A 721 -37.88 43.72 12.12
CA GLY A 721 -38.24 44.04 13.51
C GLY A 721 -39.28 43.10 14.12
N ASN A 722 -39.58 41.96 13.49
CA ASN A 722 -40.60 41.01 13.93
C ASN A 722 -39.98 39.89 14.81
N SER A 723 -39.25 40.26 15.87
CA SER A 723 -38.43 39.32 16.65
C SER A 723 -39.19 38.11 17.22
N GLU A 724 -40.45 38.25 17.65
CA GLU A 724 -41.30 37.10 18.06
C GLU A 724 -41.48 36.07 16.93
N ARG A 725 -41.72 36.55 15.69
CA ARG A 725 -41.88 35.69 14.52
C ARG A 725 -40.56 35.09 14.09
N SER A 726 -39.46 35.82 14.30
CA SER A 726 -38.11 35.31 14.09
C SER A 726 -37.83 34.13 15.01
N LEU A 727 -38.06 34.32 16.32
CA LEU A 727 -37.85 33.31 17.35
C LEU A 727 -38.63 32.03 17.04
N GLY A 728 -39.96 32.12 16.84
CA GLY A 728 -40.79 30.95 16.56
C GLY A 728 -40.45 30.21 15.25
N ASP A 729 -39.93 30.93 14.25
CA ASP A 729 -39.40 30.31 13.03
C ASP A 729 -38.08 29.58 13.29
N LEU A 730 -37.15 30.17 14.04
CA LEU A 730 -35.87 29.54 14.41
C LEU A 730 -36.08 28.32 15.33
N GLU A 731 -37.01 28.40 16.29
CA GLU A 731 -37.43 27.28 17.14
C GLU A 731 -38.02 26.13 16.31
N THR A 732 -38.86 26.46 15.31
CA THR A 732 -39.42 25.46 14.39
C THR A 732 -38.32 24.82 13.53
N ALA A 733 -37.35 25.60 13.07
CA ALA A 733 -36.18 25.07 12.36
C ALA A 733 -35.35 24.12 13.23
N ILE A 734 -35.07 24.47 14.49
CA ILE A 734 -34.34 23.62 15.44
C ILE A 734 -35.10 22.31 15.69
N ALA A 735 -36.43 22.36 15.85
CA ALA A 735 -37.24 21.16 16.02
C ALA A 735 -37.14 20.21 14.81
N LEU A 736 -37.16 20.76 13.58
CA LEU A 736 -37.02 20.00 12.35
C LEU A 736 -35.59 19.49 12.12
N TYR A 737 -34.55 20.25 12.46
CA TYR A 737 -33.17 19.77 12.37
C TYR A 737 -32.87 18.66 13.38
N LYS A 738 -33.46 18.71 14.59
CA LYS A 738 -33.31 17.64 15.60
C LYS A 738 -33.96 16.32 15.13
N THR A 739 -35.11 16.36 14.47
CA THR A 739 -35.71 15.15 13.85
C THR A 739 -35.04 14.71 12.56
N GLN A 740 -34.29 15.60 11.89
CA GLN A 740 -33.46 15.27 10.72
C GLN A 740 -32.03 14.79 11.10
N GLY A 741 -31.62 14.98 12.36
CA GLY A 741 -30.31 14.59 12.87
C GLY A 741 -29.16 15.54 12.52
N ASP A 742 -29.47 16.76 12.04
CA ASP A 742 -28.48 17.76 11.66
C ASP A 742 -28.10 18.64 12.87
N GLN A 743 -27.27 18.08 13.75
CA GLN A 743 -26.78 18.79 14.94
C GLN A 743 -25.98 20.05 14.59
N SER A 744 -25.30 20.10 13.44
CA SER A 744 -24.55 21.29 13.00
C SER A 744 -25.47 22.47 12.70
N SER A 745 -26.60 22.21 12.04
CA SER A 745 -27.62 23.24 11.81
C SER A 745 -28.38 23.61 13.09
N VAL A 746 -28.55 22.68 14.04
CA VAL A 746 -29.06 22.99 15.39
C VAL A 746 -28.17 24.01 16.09
N ASP A 747 -26.88 23.69 16.27
CA ASP A 747 -25.94 24.51 17.04
C ASP A 747 -25.83 25.93 16.45
N SER A 748 -25.85 26.02 15.12
CA SER A 748 -25.86 27.28 14.36
C SER A 748 -27.15 28.09 14.59
N THR A 749 -28.32 27.44 14.59
CA THR A 749 -29.62 28.10 14.75
C THR A 749 -29.87 28.52 16.21
N GLU A 750 -29.40 27.75 17.19
CA GLU A 750 -29.39 28.14 18.60
C GLU A 750 -28.48 29.37 18.84
N GLY A 751 -27.37 29.47 18.12
CA GLY A 751 -26.54 30.68 18.06
C GLY A 751 -27.27 31.91 17.51
N MET A 752 -28.11 31.74 16.48
CA MET A 752 -28.95 32.83 15.95
C MET A 752 -30.01 33.30 16.96
N ILE A 753 -30.67 32.38 17.68
CA ILE A 753 -31.63 32.72 18.74
C ILE A 753 -30.95 33.53 19.84
N LYS A 754 -29.72 33.19 20.22
CA LYS A 754 -28.99 33.94 21.25
C LYS A 754 -28.65 35.36 20.78
N ALA A 755 -28.18 35.53 19.54
CA ALA A 755 -27.91 36.84 18.94
C ALA A 755 -29.17 37.69 18.67
N LEU A 756 -30.37 37.15 18.95
CA LEU A 756 -31.67 37.83 18.94
C LEU A 756 -32.14 38.25 20.36
N GLN A 757 -31.39 37.86 21.40
CA GLN A 757 -31.71 38.06 22.81
C GLN A 757 -30.64 38.90 23.56
N ASP A 758 -29.42 38.97 23.02
CA ASP A 758 -28.31 39.84 23.43
C ASP A 758 -28.41 41.26 22.81
#